data_AF-A0A2T6FK64-F1
#
_entry.id   AF-A0A2T6FK64-F1
#
_cell.length_a   1.000
_cell.length_b   1.000
_cell.length_c   1.000
_cell.angle_alpha   90.00
_cell.angle_beta   90.00
_cell.angle_gamma   90.00
#
_symmetry.space_group_name_H-M   'P 1'
#
loop_
_entity.id
_entity.type
_entity.pdbx_description
1 polymer ?
#
loop_
_entity_poly.entity_id
_entity_poly.type
_entity_poly.pdbx_seq_one_letter_code
_entity_poly.pdbx_strand_id
1 'polypeptide(L)'
;MQPINPLPNSWVRILFLLGSFLFSHSLFAQTNLALNKTATASTALTAAANAVDGNGGTRWESVHGNGPSWLSVDLGANYSLSSVVIDWEAANAANYDVQGSTNGTTWVNLASRTGGAFGTRTDTVPVAGTYRYMRINATQRSAGNNWGYSLWELKVYGTVPVSSSSIPAANANLVQGAVVAASSQVQPASLAIDNNAGTRWESTHAVDPAWISLDFGSAKNVSSVVIDWEAANAANYEVQGSNNNTSWATLATRTGGTFGARTDTVAVSGSYRYVRIYGTARSAGNQWGYSIIELKVFGSSGVASSSSVSSSVVSSSVLSSSVVSSSTPTVPSSSRSSSSVTGTNSSVTIPVNVTYKPLYPSQSTPELSHNWRIEADGTIVTFGSGRARARHEAEDIFYTFPSFYHEHRTFKFEVHDHTPKGESRVEIFYEPEYANFNDIGCRKSLFNPYRSYFGDNGGFTRIRNADPATGKGELWRCIGTRFVPGEREGQTTLRTGEFYDFEFQQWLGFTDTDPRVSAQRVYYTDTFRIKLGTPGLYIVNNDELNTKLASGGTATAAPVRAFKGVAQADVISTSGVLADSGAPGYQSIRSPQAIAKGYQKPSYLLANSGNNATVTYREGNQTFTDQVIEYAPTAASPFIVDRHSHLWTAFFREALNIRWETHNQFLSGRRIFHTDFVTGKHFEAGNPDFTELANLATGLTINSSCVGCHVNNGRGQAPVAGQLPNSMAVKVSSGATDANGNALPHNYFGKVLHPQSRNGGVPAEAITNLSYTNIAGTFNDGTAYQLQAPNYSVQVLDNAGGAVNNFSPRMAQTIVGLGLLEAVPESVLLQRHDPNDSNGDGISGRVNQVTDLKTGEQRIGRFGWKASIATLEQFTADALHEDIGVSTSILQGPACGANQTACRNAGPNGIELNDARVNLLTVYMQALGAPARRAETVNNADVVRGEQVFGNLGCAGCHTPTLTTDYGHPLAELRGQTIKPYTDLLLHDLGEGLADRLTNNATLNREWRTPALWGLGLEPAVNGHSRLLHDGRARNINEAILWHGGEAAASQSAYRAATATQRNDLIKFLESL
;
A
#
# COMPACT_ATOMS: atom_id res chain seq x y z
N MET A 1 51.31 -12.30 53.37
CA MET A 1 51.65 -13.33 54.39
C MET A 1 51.12 -14.66 53.92
N GLN A 2 51.79 -15.71 54.37
CA GLN A 2 51.91 -17.07 53.83
C GLN A 2 50.62 -17.94 53.73
N PRO A 3 50.72 -19.11 53.05
CA PRO A 3 49.66 -19.83 52.32
C PRO A 3 49.18 -21.12 53.01
N ILE A 4 48.08 -21.71 52.51
CA ILE A 4 47.68 -23.12 52.73
C ILE A 4 46.90 -23.57 51.46
N ASN A 5 47.45 -24.39 50.54
CA ASN A 5 47.56 -25.87 50.47
C ASN A 5 46.25 -26.64 50.14
N PRO A 6 46.32 -27.84 49.51
CA PRO A 6 45.65 -28.10 48.21
C PRO A 6 44.80 -29.41 48.12
N LEU A 7 44.24 -29.65 46.91
CA LEU A 7 43.70 -30.91 46.32
C LEU A 7 42.26 -31.36 46.71
N PRO A 8 41.52 -32.14 45.86
CA PRO A 8 42.03 -32.96 44.75
C PRO A 8 41.30 -32.91 43.39
N ASN A 9 42.10 -33.32 42.39
CA ASN A 9 41.76 -33.70 41.03
C ASN A 9 40.80 -34.89 40.95
N SER A 10 39.73 -34.69 40.19
CA SER A 10 39.25 -35.58 39.13
C SER A 10 38.52 -34.58 38.21
N TRP A 11 38.81 -34.40 36.93
CA TRP A 11 38.77 -35.36 35.84
C TRP A 11 39.60 -34.80 34.66
N VAL A 12 40.75 -35.41 34.35
CA VAL A 12 41.38 -35.34 33.02
C VAL A 12 41.98 -36.71 32.72
N ARG A 13 41.30 -37.48 31.86
CA ARG A 13 41.83 -38.42 30.86
C ARG A 13 40.65 -39.25 30.32
N ILE A 14 40.17 -38.86 29.13
CA ILE A 14 40.06 -39.71 27.93
C ILE A 14 39.94 -38.71 26.77
N LEU A 15 41.11 -38.38 26.20
CA LEU A 15 41.23 -37.93 24.83
C LEU A 15 41.14 -39.21 23.95
N PHE A 16 40.41 -39.11 22.83
CA PHE A 16 40.19 -40.15 21.82
C PHE A 16 39.15 -41.25 22.12
N LEU A 17 37.87 -40.88 22.05
CA LEU A 17 36.82 -41.57 21.27
C LEU A 17 35.51 -40.80 21.43
N LEU A 18 35.21 -39.91 20.47
CA LEU A 18 33.87 -39.50 19.97
C LEU A 18 34.05 -38.27 19.07
N GLY A 19 34.70 -38.48 17.93
CA GLY A 19 34.45 -37.63 16.78
C GLY A 19 33.09 -38.00 16.21
N SER A 20 32.04 -37.27 16.60
CA SER A 20 30.80 -37.03 15.86
C SER A 20 29.82 -36.21 16.72
N PHE A 21 29.21 -35.22 16.08
CA PHE A 21 28.14 -34.32 16.55
C PHE A 21 28.50 -33.23 17.56
N LEU A 22 28.74 -32.02 17.04
CA LEU A 22 28.06 -30.80 17.46
C LEU A 22 28.03 -29.84 16.26
N PHE A 23 26.95 -29.92 15.47
CA PHE A 23 26.61 -28.93 14.45
C PHE A 23 26.16 -27.64 15.15
N SER A 24 26.92 -26.56 14.98
CA SER A 24 26.46 -25.19 15.25
C SER A 24 25.32 -24.86 14.27
N HIS A 25 24.11 -24.71 14.78
CA HIS A 25 22.92 -24.35 14.00
C HIS A 25 22.90 -22.84 13.74
N SER A 26 23.10 -22.45 12.47
CA SER A 26 22.71 -21.14 11.96
C SER A 26 21.19 -21.00 12.00
N LEU A 27 20.66 -19.99 12.70
CA LEU A 27 19.23 -19.66 12.71
C LEU A 27 18.84 -18.92 11.42
N PHE A 28 18.63 -19.70 10.35
CA PHE A 28 17.76 -19.28 9.25
C PHE A 28 16.30 -19.35 9.73
N ALA A 29 15.44 -18.45 9.26
CA ALA A 29 13.99 -18.68 9.33
C ALA A 29 13.67 -19.91 8.45
N GLN A 30 13.60 -21.10 9.06
CA GLN A 30 13.32 -22.33 8.33
C GLN A 30 11.86 -22.32 7.85
N THR A 31 11.65 -22.52 6.55
CA THR A 31 10.32 -22.63 5.94
C THR A 31 9.69 -23.97 6.31
N ASN A 32 8.43 -23.97 6.76
CA ASN A 32 7.67 -25.22 6.98
C ASN A 32 7.36 -25.88 5.63
N LEU A 33 8.08 -26.96 5.32
CA LEU A 33 7.97 -27.73 4.08
C LEU A 33 6.66 -28.51 3.96
N ALA A 34 5.98 -28.78 5.08
CA ALA A 34 4.70 -29.49 5.08
C ALA A 34 3.51 -28.58 4.79
N LEU A 35 3.66 -27.25 4.90
CA LEU A 35 2.56 -26.30 4.77
C LEU A 35 1.83 -26.43 3.43
N ASN A 36 0.51 -26.65 3.50
CA ASN A 36 -0.42 -26.88 2.40
C ASN A 36 -0.04 -28.04 1.48
N LYS A 37 0.77 -28.99 1.96
CA LYS A 37 1.12 -30.19 1.22
C LYS A 37 0.06 -31.28 1.36
N THR A 38 0.11 -32.25 0.45
CA THR A 38 -0.83 -33.37 0.49
C THR A 38 -0.53 -34.26 1.67
N ALA A 39 -1.46 -34.32 2.62
CA ALA A 39 -1.40 -35.23 3.76
C ALA A 39 -2.43 -36.37 3.62
N THR A 40 -2.01 -37.57 4.01
CA THR A 40 -2.82 -38.78 4.07
C THR A 40 -2.68 -39.40 5.45
N ALA A 41 -3.67 -40.22 5.85
CA ALA A 41 -3.64 -40.88 7.14
C ALA A 41 -4.21 -42.29 7.05
N SER A 42 -3.87 -43.14 8.02
CA SER A 42 -4.40 -44.51 8.10
C SER A 42 -5.92 -44.52 8.31
N THR A 43 -6.43 -43.61 9.13
CA THR A 43 -7.86 -43.36 9.36
C THR A 43 -8.07 -41.87 9.65
N ALA A 44 -9.29 -41.38 9.45
CA ALA A 44 -9.62 -39.98 9.71
C ALA A 44 -11.10 -39.82 10.10
N LEU A 45 -11.37 -39.16 11.23
CA LEU A 45 -12.66 -38.53 11.54
C LEU A 45 -12.68 -37.07 11.07
N THR A 46 -11.52 -36.44 11.10
CA THR A 46 -11.27 -35.12 10.49
C THR A 46 -10.05 -35.23 9.59
N ALA A 47 -10.04 -34.48 8.49
CA ALA A 47 -9.14 -34.70 7.36
C ALA A 47 -7.66 -34.58 7.73
N ALA A 48 -6.79 -35.37 7.10
CA ALA A 48 -5.34 -35.31 7.30
C ALA A 48 -4.73 -33.98 6.87
N ALA A 49 -5.31 -33.32 5.86
CA ALA A 49 -4.89 -32.01 5.37
C ALA A 49 -4.96 -30.92 6.45
N ASN A 50 -5.84 -31.09 7.45
CA ASN A 50 -6.01 -30.13 8.53
C ASN A 50 -4.83 -30.07 9.50
N ALA A 51 -3.91 -31.05 9.46
CA ALA A 51 -2.71 -31.02 10.27
C ALA A 51 -1.50 -30.48 9.51
N VAL A 52 -1.69 -29.89 8.32
CA VAL A 52 -0.62 -29.28 7.53
C VAL A 52 -1.08 -27.97 6.86
N ASP A 53 -2.21 -27.39 7.28
CA ASP A 53 -2.84 -26.23 6.63
C ASP A 53 -2.38 -24.89 7.23
N GLY A 54 -1.52 -24.95 8.27
CA GLY A 54 -1.02 -23.77 8.98
C GLY A 54 -2.06 -23.06 9.85
N ASN A 55 -3.22 -23.68 10.07
CA ASN A 55 -4.32 -23.15 10.87
C ASN A 55 -4.44 -23.94 12.17
N GLY A 56 -3.97 -23.38 13.28
CA GLY A 56 -4.03 -24.03 14.60
C GLY A 56 -5.45 -24.24 15.19
N GLY A 57 -6.51 -23.92 14.44
CA GLY A 57 -7.91 -24.18 14.78
C GLY A 57 -8.54 -25.36 14.03
N THR A 58 -7.83 -25.97 13.09
CA THR A 58 -8.22 -27.20 12.39
C THR A 58 -7.26 -28.32 12.76
N ARG A 59 -7.74 -29.57 12.79
CA ARG A 59 -6.90 -30.71 13.17
C ARG A 59 -7.21 -31.95 12.36
N TRP A 60 -6.23 -32.81 12.24
CA TRP A 60 -6.46 -34.22 11.91
C TRP A 60 -6.81 -35.00 13.16
N GLU A 61 -7.67 -36.00 13.03
CA GLU A 61 -8.02 -36.94 14.08
C GLU A 61 -8.25 -38.32 13.51
N SER A 62 -7.59 -39.33 14.08
CA SER A 62 -7.82 -40.73 13.72
C SER A 62 -9.17 -41.24 14.25
N VAL A 63 -9.70 -42.30 13.65
CA VAL A 63 -10.87 -43.00 14.21
C VAL A 63 -10.54 -43.52 15.61
N HIS A 64 -11.49 -43.37 16.54
CA HIS A 64 -11.35 -43.80 17.94
C HIS A 64 -11.20 -45.33 18.02
N GLY A 65 -10.52 -45.83 19.05
CA GLY A 65 -10.33 -47.29 19.22
C GLY A 65 -9.28 -47.94 18.31
N ASN A 66 -8.96 -47.36 17.14
CA ASN A 66 -7.94 -47.89 16.21
C ASN A 66 -6.48 -47.52 16.62
N GLY A 67 -5.63 -48.53 16.83
CA GLY A 67 -4.21 -48.33 17.11
C GLY A 67 -3.36 -49.51 16.65
N PRO A 68 -2.17 -49.29 16.04
CA PRO A 68 -1.52 -48.00 15.71
C PRO A 68 -2.24 -47.21 14.58
N SER A 69 -2.01 -45.89 14.50
CA SER A 69 -2.50 -45.03 13.41
C SER A 69 -1.44 -44.02 13.00
N TRP A 70 -1.46 -43.56 11.75
CA TRP A 70 -0.45 -42.65 11.22
C TRP A 70 -1.03 -41.52 10.38
N LEU A 71 -0.30 -40.41 10.34
CA LEU A 71 -0.47 -39.32 9.37
C LEU A 71 0.85 -39.11 8.63
N SER A 72 0.77 -38.99 7.30
CA SER A 72 1.89 -38.80 6.39
C SER A 72 1.67 -37.56 5.54
N VAL A 73 2.74 -36.84 5.22
CA VAL A 73 2.74 -35.71 4.29
C VAL A 73 3.72 -35.96 3.14
N ASP A 74 3.29 -35.73 1.90
CA ASP A 74 4.17 -35.67 0.72
C ASP A 74 4.69 -34.24 0.54
N LEU A 75 5.96 -34.01 0.82
CA LEU A 75 6.60 -32.70 0.71
C LEU A 75 6.73 -32.25 -0.76
N GLY A 76 6.52 -33.16 -1.71
CA GLY A 76 6.54 -32.92 -3.16
C GLY A 76 7.90 -33.12 -3.83
N ALA A 77 8.99 -33.20 -3.06
CA ALA A 77 10.34 -33.49 -3.51
C ALA A 77 11.18 -34.06 -2.36
N ASN A 78 12.35 -34.61 -2.64
CA ASN A 78 13.29 -35.04 -1.59
C ASN A 78 13.95 -33.82 -0.94
N TYR A 79 13.80 -33.67 0.37
CA TYR A 79 14.43 -32.63 1.18
C TYR A 79 15.40 -33.27 2.19
N SER A 80 16.56 -32.65 2.41
CA SER A 80 17.43 -32.91 3.55
C SER A 80 16.79 -32.30 4.79
N LEU A 81 16.21 -33.16 5.63
CA LEU A 81 15.41 -32.74 6.79
C LEU A 81 16.30 -32.43 8.00
N SER A 82 15.82 -31.53 8.85
CA SER A 82 16.52 -31.05 10.04
C SER A 82 15.67 -31.12 11.31
N SER A 83 14.36 -30.89 11.23
CA SER A 83 13.47 -31.04 12.38
C SER A 83 12.01 -31.24 11.97
N VAL A 84 11.24 -31.83 12.87
CA VAL A 84 9.79 -31.95 12.78
C VAL A 84 9.18 -31.39 14.07
N VAL A 85 8.15 -30.55 13.95
CA VAL A 85 7.39 -30.01 15.07
C VAL A 85 5.96 -30.52 14.96
N ILE A 86 5.44 -31.10 16.04
CA ILE A 86 4.12 -31.72 16.12
C ILE A 86 3.33 -30.99 17.20
N ASP A 87 2.30 -30.25 16.80
CA ASP A 87 1.35 -29.63 17.71
C ASP A 87 0.20 -30.62 17.96
N TRP A 88 0.23 -31.31 19.11
CA TRP A 88 -0.80 -32.27 19.50
C TRP A 88 -2.03 -31.60 20.10
N GLU A 89 -3.19 -32.17 19.81
CA GLU A 89 -4.41 -31.94 20.57
C GLU A 89 -4.39 -32.73 21.91
N ALA A 90 -5.37 -32.55 22.79
CA ALA A 90 -5.41 -33.27 24.06
C ALA A 90 -5.37 -34.80 23.87
N ALA A 91 -6.08 -35.33 22.86
CA ALA A 91 -6.09 -36.73 22.45
C ALA A 91 -4.82 -37.10 21.65
N ASN A 92 -3.68 -37.10 22.32
CA ASN A 92 -2.37 -37.33 21.71
C ASN A 92 -1.86 -38.79 21.84
N ALA A 93 -0.68 -39.05 21.29
CA ALA A 93 0.06 -40.29 21.46
C ALA A 93 0.99 -40.24 22.69
N ALA A 94 1.03 -41.32 23.48
CA ALA A 94 2.14 -41.55 24.43
C ALA A 94 3.39 -42.02 23.69
N ASN A 95 3.22 -42.95 22.74
CA ASN A 95 4.33 -43.48 21.95
C ASN A 95 4.06 -43.27 20.46
N TYR A 96 5.07 -42.79 19.74
CA TYR A 96 5.02 -42.62 18.29
C TYR A 96 6.41 -42.61 17.66
N ASP A 97 6.44 -42.91 16.37
CA ASP A 97 7.62 -42.89 15.53
C ASP A 97 7.54 -41.76 14.51
N VAL A 98 8.64 -41.06 14.28
CA VAL A 98 8.83 -40.11 13.19
C VAL A 98 9.61 -40.81 12.09
N GLN A 99 9.00 -40.96 10.92
CA GLN A 99 9.51 -41.79 9.83
C GLN A 99 9.63 -41.00 8.54
N GLY A 100 10.69 -41.27 7.77
CA GLY A 100 10.95 -40.67 6.46
C GLY A 100 10.90 -41.71 5.35
N SER A 101 10.49 -41.29 4.15
CA SER A 101 10.55 -42.12 2.94
C SER A 101 10.86 -41.28 1.70
N THR A 102 11.60 -41.84 0.75
CA THR A 102 11.85 -41.20 -0.55
C THR A 102 10.78 -41.57 -1.60
N ASN A 103 9.99 -42.63 -1.36
CA ASN A 103 9.06 -43.20 -2.33
C ASN A 103 7.62 -43.39 -1.79
N GLY A 104 7.38 -43.10 -0.51
CA GLY A 104 6.06 -43.19 0.13
C GLY A 104 5.63 -44.61 0.54
N THR A 105 6.42 -45.64 0.19
CA THR A 105 6.09 -47.06 0.46
C THR A 105 7.10 -47.73 1.39
N THR A 106 8.39 -47.42 1.25
CA THR A 106 9.46 -47.92 2.11
C THR A 106 9.83 -46.87 3.14
N TRP A 107 9.66 -47.18 4.43
CA TRP A 107 9.78 -46.20 5.52
C TRP A 107 10.99 -46.48 6.41
N VAL A 108 11.76 -45.44 6.70
CA VAL A 108 12.90 -45.47 7.63
C VAL A 108 12.49 -44.76 8.91
N ASN A 109 12.72 -45.40 10.06
CA ASN A 109 12.47 -44.77 11.36
C ASN A 109 13.58 -43.76 11.69
N LEU A 110 13.23 -42.49 11.87
CA LEU A 110 14.17 -41.40 12.13
C LEU A 110 14.27 -41.08 13.63
N ALA A 111 13.16 -41.21 14.36
CA ALA A 111 13.12 -41.04 15.81
C ALA A 111 11.90 -41.75 16.42
N SER A 112 12.02 -42.19 17.67
CA SER A 112 10.90 -42.73 18.45
C SER A 112 10.75 -41.95 19.76
N ARG A 113 9.51 -41.68 20.15
CA ARG A 113 9.16 -41.02 21.42
C ARG A 113 8.23 -41.93 22.21
N THR A 114 8.41 -42.00 23.52
CA THR A 114 7.58 -42.80 24.43
C THR A 114 7.22 -42.01 25.70
N GLY A 115 6.13 -42.39 26.36
CA GLY A 115 5.74 -41.84 27.66
C GLY A 115 5.09 -40.45 27.64
N GLY A 116 4.58 -39.99 26.50
CA GLY A 116 3.86 -38.70 26.41
C GLY A 116 2.59 -38.65 27.28
N ALA A 117 2.44 -37.57 28.06
CA ALA A 117 1.29 -37.35 28.92
C ALA A 117 0.06 -36.83 28.14
N PHE A 118 -1.14 -37.18 28.59
CA PHE A 118 -2.40 -36.68 28.01
C PHE A 118 -2.54 -35.17 28.19
N GLY A 119 -3.12 -34.48 27.21
CA GLY A 119 -3.27 -33.01 27.19
C GLY A 119 -2.57 -32.35 25.99
N THR A 120 -2.88 -31.07 25.73
CA THR A 120 -2.30 -30.35 24.59
C THR A 120 -0.80 -30.13 24.80
N ARG A 121 0.00 -30.42 23.77
CA ARG A 121 1.46 -30.22 23.84
C ARG A 121 2.09 -30.13 22.45
N THR A 122 3.24 -29.48 22.38
CA THR A 122 4.06 -29.41 21.17
C THR A 122 5.33 -30.23 21.36
N ASP A 123 5.56 -31.19 20.48
CA ASP A 123 6.78 -31.99 20.46
C ASP A 123 7.67 -31.51 19.31
N THR A 124 8.91 -31.13 19.62
CA THR A 124 9.95 -30.88 18.60
C THR A 124 10.92 -32.05 18.55
N VAL A 125 11.12 -32.61 17.36
CA VAL A 125 11.95 -33.80 17.13
C VAL A 125 13.00 -33.48 16.06
N PRO A 126 14.30 -33.46 16.41
CA PRO A 126 15.35 -33.34 15.41
C PRO A 126 15.39 -34.61 14.55
N VAL A 127 15.55 -34.44 13.24
CA VAL A 127 15.64 -35.54 12.27
C VAL A 127 16.75 -35.25 11.28
N ALA A 128 17.30 -36.29 10.64
CA ALA A 128 18.33 -36.15 9.62
C ALA A 128 18.11 -37.15 8.48
N GLY A 129 18.53 -36.76 7.29
CA GLY A 129 18.46 -37.57 6.07
C GLY A 129 17.58 -36.95 4.98
N THR A 130 17.60 -37.55 3.79
CA THR A 130 16.95 -37.02 2.60
C THR A 130 15.68 -37.79 2.28
N TYR A 131 14.52 -37.14 2.42
CA TYR A 131 13.22 -37.79 2.28
C TYR A 131 12.20 -36.86 1.62
N ARG A 132 11.25 -37.45 0.89
CA ARG A 132 10.12 -36.75 0.26
C ARG A 132 8.85 -36.85 1.09
N TYR A 133 8.66 -37.98 1.76
CA TYR A 133 7.50 -38.23 2.59
C TYR A 133 7.92 -38.27 4.04
N MET A 134 7.09 -37.68 4.90
CA MET A 134 7.26 -37.69 6.35
C MET A 134 6.00 -38.20 7.03
N ARG A 135 6.17 -39.13 7.97
CA ARG A 135 5.06 -39.81 8.65
C ARG A 135 5.24 -39.81 10.15
N ILE A 136 4.18 -39.46 10.88
CA ILE A 136 4.05 -39.67 12.31
C ILE A 136 3.22 -40.93 12.51
N ASN A 137 3.84 -42.00 13.00
CA ASN A 137 3.21 -43.29 13.26
C ASN A 137 2.96 -43.44 14.77
N ALA A 138 1.75 -43.14 15.21
CA ALA A 138 1.34 -43.19 16.61
C ALA A 138 1.01 -44.63 17.02
N THR A 139 1.80 -45.18 17.95
CA THR A 139 1.79 -46.59 18.32
C THR A 139 1.09 -46.87 19.64
N GLN A 140 1.03 -45.90 20.55
CA GLN A 140 0.29 -46.01 21.81
C GLN A 140 -0.35 -44.68 22.20
N ARG A 141 -1.62 -44.70 22.61
CA ARG A 141 -2.32 -43.52 23.16
C ARG A 141 -1.82 -43.18 24.56
N SER A 142 -1.83 -41.89 24.89
CA SER A 142 -1.53 -41.44 26.26
C SER A 142 -2.54 -41.99 27.27
N ALA A 143 -2.08 -42.30 28.48
CA ALA A 143 -2.95 -42.78 29.55
C ALA A 143 -4.07 -41.76 29.84
N GLY A 144 -5.33 -42.20 29.75
CA GLY A 144 -6.51 -41.34 29.88
C GLY A 144 -7.11 -40.84 28.55
N ASN A 145 -6.45 -41.07 27.41
CA ASN A 145 -7.03 -40.78 26.09
C ASN A 145 -8.03 -41.87 25.68
N ASN A 146 -9.33 -41.56 25.75
CA ASN A 146 -10.42 -42.44 25.32
C ASN A 146 -10.84 -42.23 23.85
N TRP A 147 -10.13 -41.38 23.10
CA TRP A 147 -10.45 -40.97 21.72
C TRP A 147 -9.41 -41.49 20.71
N GLY A 148 -9.24 -40.81 19.57
CA GLY A 148 -8.22 -41.08 18.56
C GLY A 148 -6.87 -40.44 18.88
N TYR A 149 -5.98 -40.41 17.88
CA TYR A 149 -4.80 -39.55 17.88
C TYR A 149 -5.13 -38.28 17.11
N SER A 150 -4.75 -37.11 17.64
CA SER A 150 -5.08 -35.84 17.00
C SER A 150 -3.95 -34.82 17.03
N LEU A 151 -3.72 -34.19 15.86
CA LEU A 151 -2.68 -33.19 15.61
C LEU A 151 -3.34 -31.92 15.09
N TRP A 152 -3.10 -30.80 15.76
CA TRP A 152 -3.41 -29.47 15.26
C TRP A 152 -2.49 -29.10 14.08
N GLU A 153 -1.20 -29.44 14.16
CA GLU A 153 -0.28 -29.15 13.04
C GLU A 153 0.96 -30.05 13.05
N LEU A 154 1.45 -30.39 11.86
CA LEU A 154 2.69 -31.11 11.59
C LEU A 154 3.57 -30.23 10.69
N LYS A 155 4.65 -29.71 11.27
CA LYS A 155 5.61 -28.84 10.58
C LYS A 155 6.89 -29.60 10.32
N VAL A 156 7.37 -29.57 9.08
CA VAL A 156 8.60 -30.26 8.67
C VAL A 156 9.59 -29.23 8.17
N TYR A 157 10.82 -29.24 8.67
CA TYR A 157 11.84 -28.27 8.28
C TYR A 157 13.07 -28.96 7.71
N GLY A 158 13.60 -28.41 6.63
CA GLY A 158 14.73 -28.95 5.90
C GLY A 158 15.13 -28.07 4.71
N THR A 159 16.09 -28.54 3.93
CA THR A 159 16.61 -27.87 2.72
C THR A 159 16.65 -28.86 1.56
N VAL A 160 16.67 -28.40 0.31
CA VAL A 160 16.82 -29.33 -0.82
C VAL A 160 18.26 -29.86 -0.81
N PRO A 161 18.50 -31.19 -0.91
CA PRO A 161 19.85 -31.71 -1.09
C PRO A 161 20.39 -31.17 -2.42
N VAL A 162 21.55 -30.54 -2.37
CA VAL A 162 22.25 -30.06 -3.55
C VAL A 162 22.76 -31.24 -4.39
N SER A 163 21.92 -31.74 -5.28
CA SER A 163 22.36 -32.49 -6.45
C SER A 163 22.31 -31.56 -7.66
N SER A 164 23.48 -31.40 -8.26
CA SER A 164 23.80 -30.52 -9.38
C SER A 164 22.84 -30.62 -10.57
N SER A 165 22.52 -29.44 -11.15
CA SER A 165 22.08 -29.19 -12.53
C SER A 165 20.60 -29.38 -12.90
N SER A 166 19.77 -28.34 -12.65
CA SER A 166 18.82 -27.70 -13.61
C SER A 166 17.83 -26.79 -12.85
N ILE A 167 17.75 -25.50 -13.20
CA ILE A 167 16.82 -24.52 -12.61
C ILE A 167 15.38 -24.85 -13.06
N PRO A 168 14.36 -24.91 -12.18
CA PRO A 168 12.97 -25.08 -12.61
C PRO A 168 12.45 -23.80 -13.27
N ALA A 169 11.88 -23.93 -14.47
CA ALA A 169 11.21 -22.85 -15.20
C ALA A 169 9.91 -22.39 -14.48
N ALA A 170 9.58 -21.10 -14.60
CA ALA A 170 8.43 -20.46 -13.95
C ALA A 170 7.09 -21.14 -14.29
N ASN A 171 6.22 -21.29 -13.28
CA ASN A 171 4.88 -21.85 -13.41
C ASN A 171 3.88 -20.78 -13.87
N ALA A 172 3.69 -20.64 -15.18
CA ALA A 172 2.86 -19.61 -15.83
C ALA A 172 1.50 -20.16 -16.25
N ASN A 173 0.46 -19.31 -16.38
CA ASN A 173 -0.81 -19.70 -17.00
C ASN A 173 -0.63 -19.82 -18.53
N LEU A 174 -0.84 -21.01 -19.05
CA LEU A 174 -0.55 -21.41 -20.44
C LEU A 174 -1.72 -21.18 -21.40
N VAL A 175 -2.89 -20.75 -20.92
CA VAL A 175 -4.09 -20.60 -21.77
C VAL A 175 -4.07 -19.33 -22.63
N GLN A 176 -3.23 -18.36 -22.29
CA GLN A 176 -3.12 -17.10 -23.03
C GLN A 176 -2.48 -17.35 -24.40
N GLY A 177 -3.29 -17.25 -25.47
CA GLY A 177 -2.90 -17.57 -26.84
C GLY A 177 -3.13 -19.03 -27.26
N ALA A 178 -3.75 -19.86 -26.40
CA ALA A 178 -4.14 -21.21 -26.77
C ALA A 178 -5.33 -21.19 -27.73
N VAL A 179 -5.32 -22.07 -28.74
CA VAL A 179 -6.48 -22.27 -29.61
C VAL A 179 -7.43 -23.23 -28.91
N VAL A 180 -8.67 -22.80 -28.68
CA VAL A 180 -9.68 -23.59 -27.97
C VAL A 180 -10.65 -24.28 -28.94
N ALA A 181 -10.94 -25.55 -28.67
CA ALA A 181 -11.96 -26.33 -29.35
C ALA A 181 -12.88 -27.00 -28.33
N ALA A 182 -14.08 -27.37 -28.74
CA ALA A 182 -15.02 -28.09 -27.88
C ALA A 182 -15.83 -29.10 -28.69
N SER A 183 -16.37 -30.12 -28.03
CA SER A 183 -17.24 -31.11 -28.65
C SER A 183 -18.54 -30.50 -29.18
N SER A 184 -19.04 -29.45 -28.53
CA SER A 184 -20.21 -28.67 -28.93
C SER A 184 -20.24 -27.31 -28.21
N GLN A 185 -20.98 -26.34 -28.75
CA GLN A 185 -20.96 -24.95 -28.28
C GLN A 185 -22.35 -24.31 -28.37
N VAL A 186 -23.13 -24.37 -27.29
CA VAL A 186 -24.32 -23.50 -27.11
C VAL A 186 -23.88 -22.07 -26.84
N GLN A 187 -22.78 -21.92 -26.08
CA GLN A 187 -21.99 -20.69 -26.01
C GLN A 187 -20.55 -20.99 -26.48
N PRO A 188 -19.85 -20.02 -27.11
CA PRO A 188 -18.54 -20.25 -27.68
C PRO A 188 -17.50 -20.73 -26.66
N ALA A 189 -16.62 -21.64 -27.07
CA ALA A 189 -15.56 -22.19 -26.21
C ALA A 189 -14.49 -21.15 -25.82
N SER A 190 -14.33 -20.08 -26.61
CA SER A 190 -13.44 -18.94 -26.33
C SER A 190 -13.81 -18.19 -25.06
N LEU A 191 -15.07 -18.25 -24.63
CA LEU A 191 -15.55 -17.59 -23.42
C LEU A 191 -15.12 -18.28 -22.12
N ALA A 192 -14.48 -19.45 -22.19
CA ALA A 192 -13.89 -20.10 -21.02
C ALA A 192 -12.42 -19.71 -20.79
N ILE A 193 -11.83 -18.85 -21.63
CA ILE A 193 -10.42 -18.42 -21.52
C ILE A 193 -10.24 -16.93 -21.79
N ASP A 194 -11.32 -16.13 -21.67
CA ASP A 194 -11.31 -14.69 -21.99
C ASP A 194 -11.01 -13.82 -20.76
N ASN A 195 -10.78 -14.46 -19.61
CA ASN A 195 -10.52 -13.85 -18.31
C ASN A 195 -11.66 -12.93 -17.85
N ASN A 196 -12.90 -13.31 -18.15
CA ASN A 196 -14.09 -12.55 -17.80
C ASN A 196 -15.10 -13.42 -17.04
N ALA A 197 -15.30 -13.15 -15.75
CA ALA A 197 -16.21 -13.90 -14.89
C ALA A 197 -17.71 -13.75 -15.25
N GLY A 198 -18.06 -12.89 -16.22
CA GLY A 198 -19.42 -12.68 -16.73
C GLY A 198 -19.77 -13.48 -17.99
N THR A 199 -18.80 -14.15 -18.61
CA THR A 199 -18.96 -14.97 -19.83
C THR A 199 -18.66 -16.44 -19.52
N ARG A 200 -19.11 -17.37 -20.38
CA ARG A 200 -18.90 -18.82 -20.15
C ARG A 200 -19.01 -19.63 -21.44
N TRP A 201 -18.28 -20.74 -21.50
CA TRP A 201 -18.56 -21.82 -22.45
C TRP A 201 -19.74 -22.68 -21.98
N GLU A 202 -20.50 -23.23 -22.92
CA GLU A 202 -21.61 -24.13 -22.66
C GLU A 202 -21.70 -25.23 -23.72
N SER A 203 -21.68 -26.50 -23.30
CA SER A 203 -21.89 -27.64 -24.20
C SER A 203 -23.38 -27.83 -24.54
N THR A 204 -23.68 -28.57 -25.60
CA THR A 204 -25.06 -29.01 -25.90
C THR A 204 -25.67 -29.73 -24.70
N HIS A 205 -26.93 -29.41 -24.41
CA HIS A 205 -27.68 -30.00 -23.30
C HIS A 205 -27.90 -31.49 -23.50
N ALA A 206 -27.94 -32.24 -22.41
CA ALA A 206 -28.24 -33.68 -22.42
C ALA A 206 -27.23 -34.58 -23.17
N VAL A 207 -26.02 -34.08 -23.48
CA VAL A 207 -24.98 -34.85 -24.20
C VAL A 207 -23.80 -35.15 -23.28
N ASP A 208 -23.55 -36.44 -23.04
CA ASP A 208 -22.38 -36.97 -22.35
C ASP A 208 -21.72 -38.07 -23.20
N PRO A 209 -20.39 -38.13 -23.31
CA PRO A 209 -19.42 -37.16 -22.80
C PRO A 209 -19.35 -35.89 -23.65
N ALA A 210 -18.89 -34.79 -23.06
CA ALA A 210 -18.56 -33.55 -23.77
C ALA A 210 -17.23 -32.98 -23.26
N TRP A 211 -16.54 -32.20 -24.08
CA TRP A 211 -15.20 -31.72 -23.76
C TRP A 211 -14.90 -30.34 -24.29
N ILE A 212 -13.95 -29.67 -23.64
CA ILE A 212 -13.25 -28.47 -24.10
C ILE A 212 -11.75 -28.74 -24.07
N SER A 213 -11.05 -28.40 -25.16
CA SER A 213 -9.61 -28.64 -25.33
C SER A 213 -8.87 -27.36 -25.72
N LEU A 214 -7.61 -27.29 -25.30
CA LEU A 214 -6.69 -26.19 -25.52
C LEU A 214 -5.49 -26.72 -26.31
N ASP A 215 -5.13 -26.08 -27.42
CA ASP A 215 -3.88 -26.29 -28.17
C ASP A 215 -2.92 -25.13 -27.86
N PHE A 216 -1.81 -25.45 -27.20
CA PHE A 216 -0.76 -24.48 -26.87
C PHE A 216 0.22 -24.21 -28.03
N GLY A 217 -0.01 -24.80 -29.20
CA GLY A 217 0.85 -24.73 -30.40
C GLY A 217 2.12 -25.58 -30.30
N SER A 218 2.62 -25.85 -29.09
CA SER A 218 3.80 -26.66 -28.79
C SER A 218 3.67 -27.35 -27.42
N ALA A 219 4.43 -28.41 -27.18
CA ALA A 219 4.38 -29.12 -25.89
C ALA A 219 4.83 -28.23 -24.72
N LYS A 220 4.01 -28.16 -23.67
CA LYS A 220 4.27 -27.43 -22.42
C LYS A 220 4.28 -28.38 -21.24
N ASN A 221 5.16 -28.14 -20.27
CA ASN A 221 5.20 -28.89 -19.03
C ASN A 221 4.08 -28.38 -18.11
N VAL A 222 3.00 -29.14 -17.95
CA VAL A 222 1.85 -28.74 -17.13
C VAL A 222 2.05 -29.12 -15.67
N SER A 223 1.44 -28.36 -14.76
CA SER A 223 1.56 -28.50 -13.30
C SER A 223 0.20 -28.46 -12.58
N SER A 224 -0.77 -27.70 -13.11
CA SER A 224 -2.13 -27.68 -12.58
C SER A 224 -3.15 -27.19 -13.62
N VAL A 225 -4.41 -27.52 -13.41
CA VAL A 225 -5.56 -27.01 -14.16
C VAL A 225 -6.58 -26.49 -13.16
N VAL A 226 -7.09 -25.28 -13.37
CA VAL A 226 -8.15 -24.65 -12.58
C VAL A 226 -9.37 -24.47 -13.46
N ILE A 227 -10.52 -24.96 -13.00
CA ILE A 227 -11.79 -24.93 -13.72
C ILE A 227 -12.80 -24.19 -12.84
N ASP A 228 -13.21 -23.00 -13.26
CA ASP A 228 -14.29 -22.23 -12.65
C ASP A 228 -15.61 -22.65 -13.31
N TRP A 229 -16.33 -23.60 -12.68
CA TRP A 229 -17.61 -24.10 -13.17
C TRP A 229 -18.76 -23.13 -12.88
N GLU A 230 -19.70 -23.01 -13.81
CA GLU A 230 -21.03 -22.46 -13.56
C GLU A 230 -21.88 -23.51 -12.78
N ALA A 231 -23.13 -23.19 -12.43
CA ALA A 231 -24.03 -24.12 -11.77
C ALA A 231 -24.18 -25.47 -12.51
N ALA A 232 -24.25 -25.44 -13.84
CA ALA A 232 -24.33 -26.60 -14.73
C ALA A 232 -22.95 -27.27 -14.94
N ASN A 233 -22.47 -27.96 -13.92
CA ASN A 233 -21.13 -28.56 -13.89
C ASN A 233 -21.12 -30.09 -14.12
N ALA A 234 -19.90 -30.67 -14.15
CA ALA A 234 -19.67 -32.10 -14.17
C ALA A 234 -19.77 -32.77 -12.78
N ALA A 235 -20.41 -33.94 -12.67
CA ALA A 235 -20.14 -34.84 -11.54
C ALA A 235 -18.82 -35.57 -11.73
N ASN A 236 -18.59 -36.08 -12.95
CA ASN A 236 -17.41 -36.85 -13.30
C ASN A 236 -16.74 -36.23 -14.52
N TYR A 237 -15.44 -36.01 -14.44
CA TYR A 237 -14.63 -35.56 -15.57
C TYR A 237 -13.17 -36.01 -15.45
N GLU A 238 -12.47 -35.99 -16.58
CA GLU A 238 -11.04 -36.23 -16.64
C GLU A 238 -10.32 -35.00 -17.18
N VAL A 239 -9.14 -34.70 -16.61
CA VAL A 239 -8.16 -33.82 -17.24
C VAL A 239 -7.22 -34.69 -18.05
N GLN A 240 -7.13 -34.46 -19.35
CA GLN A 240 -6.33 -35.29 -20.26
C GLN A 240 -5.30 -34.45 -21.03
N GLY A 241 -4.14 -35.04 -21.31
CA GLY A 241 -3.05 -34.44 -22.08
C GLY A 241 -2.75 -35.22 -23.36
N SER A 242 -2.37 -34.52 -24.43
CA SER A 242 -1.94 -35.12 -25.69
C SER A 242 -0.84 -34.29 -26.37
N ASN A 243 -0.02 -34.92 -27.21
CA ASN A 243 0.95 -34.23 -28.08
C ASN A 243 0.56 -34.26 -29.57
N ASN A 244 -0.48 -35.02 -29.94
CA ASN A 244 -0.90 -35.23 -31.33
C ASN A 244 -2.42 -35.03 -31.55
N ASN A 245 -3.16 -34.63 -30.51
CA ASN A 245 -4.61 -34.41 -30.50
C ASN A 245 -5.47 -35.66 -30.80
N THR A 246 -4.88 -36.85 -30.91
CA THR A 246 -5.58 -38.12 -31.21
C THR A 246 -5.37 -39.18 -30.15
N SER A 247 -4.17 -39.26 -29.56
CA SER A 247 -3.85 -40.15 -28.44
C SER A 247 -3.82 -39.33 -27.15
N TRP A 248 -4.71 -39.67 -26.20
CA TRP A 248 -4.90 -38.91 -24.97
C TRP A 248 -4.50 -39.73 -23.74
N ALA A 249 -3.73 -39.11 -22.84
CA ALA A 249 -3.38 -39.66 -21.54
C ALA A 249 -4.19 -38.97 -20.44
N THR A 250 -4.83 -39.74 -19.57
CA THR A 250 -5.55 -39.19 -18.40
C THR A 250 -4.54 -38.74 -17.35
N LEU A 251 -4.55 -37.44 -17.05
CA LEU A 251 -3.65 -36.80 -16.07
C LEU A 251 -4.28 -36.76 -14.69
N ALA A 252 -5.60 -36.63 -14.63
CA ALA A 252 -6.37 -36.66 -13.39
C ALA A 252 -7.83 -37.04 -13.68
N THR A 253 -8.47 -37.72 -12.73
CA THR A 253 -9.90 -38.07 -12.76
C THR A 253 -10.58 -37.48 -11.53
N ARG A 254 -11.74 -36.86 -11.73
CA ARG A 254 -12.59 -36.31 -10.66
C ARG A 254 -13.98 -36.90 -10.77
N THR A 255 -14.55 -37.31 -9.63
CA THR A 255 -15.88 -37.92 -9.56
C THR A 255 -16.66 -37.38 -8.37
N GLY A 256 -17.99 -37.40 -8.46
CA GLY A 256 -18.87 -37.04 -7.35
C GLY A 256 -19.11 -35.53 -7.16
N GLY A 257 -18.90 -34.71 -8.18
CA GLY A 257 -19.23 -33.28 -8.15
C GLY A 257 -20.74 -33.01 -7.97
N THR A 258 -21.08 -32.09 -7.08
CA THR A 258 -22.46 -31.66 -6.80
C THR A 258 -22.86 -30.47 -7.69
N PHE A 259 -24.14 -30.39 -8.05
CA PHE A 259 -24.68 -29.26 -8.83
C PHE A 259 -24.50 -27.92 -8.10
N GLY A 260 -24.20 -26.85 -8.83
CA GLY A 260 -23.89 -25.52 -8.27
C GLY A 260 -22.51 -24.98 -8.66
N ALA A 261 -22.35 -23.65 -8.63
CA ALA A 261 -21.10 -23.02 -9.04
C ALA A 261 -19.94 -23.42 -8.11
N ARG A 262 -18.78 -23.74 -8.67
CA ARG A 262 -17.59 -24.11 -7.89
C ARG A 262 -16.31 -24.00 -8.72
N THR A 263 -15.18 -23.86 -8.03
CA THR A 263 -13.85 -23.90 -8.65
C THR A 263 -13.13 -25.19 -8.28
N ASP A 264 -12.70 -25.94 -9.29
CA ASP A 264 -11.88 -27.12 -9.12
C ASP A 264 -10.43 -26.80 -9.47
N THR A 265 -9.49 -27.04 -8.54
CA THR A 265 -8.04 -27.01 -8.82
C THR A 265 -7.51 -28.45 -8.86
N VAL A 266 -6.90 -28.84 -9.97
CA VAL A 266 -6.44 -30.19 -10.25
C VAL A 266 -4.94 -30.17 -10.54
N ALA A 267 -4.13 -30.78 -9.68
CA ALA A 267 -2.71 -30.96 -9.96
C ALA A 267 -2.54 -31.96 -11.12
N VAL A 268 -1.68 -31.63 -12.08
CA VAL A 268 -1.35 -32.48 -13.23
C VAL A 268 0.15 -32.43 -13.49
N SER A 269 0.69 -33.36 -14.25
CA SER A 269 2.12 -33.37 -14.59
C SER A 269 2.37 -33.98 -15.95
N GLY A 270 3.39 -33.50 -16.65
CA GLY A 270 3.86 -34.04 -17.94
C GLY A 270 3.98 -32.96 -19.00
N SER A 271 4.52 -33.31 -20.17
CA SER A 271 4.73 -32.38 -21.28
C SER A 271 3.72 -32.64 -22.40
N TYR A 272 2.79 -31.72 -22.59
CA TYR A 272 1.65 -31.87 -23.51
C TYR A 272 1.41 -30.60 -24.32
N ARG A 273 1.15 -30.75 -25.62
CA ARG A 273 0.71 -29.66 -26.50
C ARG A 273 -0.77 -29.36 -26.34
N TYR A 274 -1.56 -30.39 -26.08
CA TYR A 274 -3.00 -30.31 -25.90
C TYR A 274 -3.38 -30.70 -24.49
N VAL A 275 -4.26 -29.92 -23.86
CA VAL A 275 -4.93 -30.30 -22.61
C VAL A 275 -6.43 -30.17 -22.79
N ARG A 276 -7.21 -31.15 -22.34
CA ARG A 276 -8.68 -31.08 -22.39
C ARG A 276 -9.33 -31.46 -21.07
N ILE A 277 -10.47 -30.84 -20.80
CA ILE A 277 -11.43 -31.26 -19.78
C ILE A 277 -12.47 -32.14 -20.47
N TYR A 278 -12.55 -33.41 -20.08
CA TYR A 278 -13.42 -34.42 -20.67
C TYR A 278 -14.49 -34.82 -19.65
N GLY A 279 -15.66 -34.17 -19.72
CA GLY A 279 -16.81 -34.44 -18.87
C GLY A 279 -17.48 -35.75 -19.25
N THR A 280 -17.57 -36.69 -18.31
CA THR A 280 -18.11 -38.05 -18.53
C THR A 280 -19.46 -38.29 -17.88
N ALA A 281 -19.81 -37.50 -16.86
CA ALA A 281 -21.18 -37.44 -16.33
C ALA A 281 -21.47 -36.07 -15.71
N ARG A 282 -22.65 -35.51 -16.00
CA ARG A 282 -23.14 -34.28 -15.37
C ARG A 282 -23.58 -34.49 -13.93
N SER A 283 -23.52 -33.44 -13.11
CA SER A 283 -23.94 -33.51 -11.70
C SER A 283 -25.43 -33.82 -11.55
N ALA A 284 -25.80 -34.56 -10.50
CA ALA A 284 -27.20 -34.89 -10.23
C ALA A 284 -28.07 -33.61 -10.14
N GLY A 285 -29.11 -33.51 -10.97
CA GLY A 285 -29.97 -32.33 -11.10
C GLY A 285 -29.60 -31.36 -12.22
N ASN A 286 -28.44 -31.52 -12.88
CA ASN A 286 -28.07 -30.74 -14.07
C ASN A 286 -28.86 -31.22 -15.30
N GLN A 287 -29.84 -30.42 -15.74
CA GLN A 287 -30.63 -30.69 -16.95
C GLN A 287 -30.01 -30.08 -18.22
N TRP A 288 -28.94 -29.29 -18.08
CA TRP A 288 -28.23 -28.58 -19.15
C TRP A 288 -26.98 -29.34 -19.61
N GLY A 289 -26.04 -28.65 -20.25
CA GLY A 289 -24.70 -29.15 -20.60
C GLY A 289 -23.69 -28.97 -19.47
N TYR A 290 -22.41 -29.06 -19.82
CA TYR A 290 -21.30 -28.60 -19.00
C TYR A 290 -21.05 -27.12 -19.28
N SER A 291 -20.87 -26.32 -18.22
CA SER A 291 -20.61 -24.90 -18.36
C SER A 291 -19.45 -24.43 -17.49
N ILE A 292 -18.49 -23.77 -18.13
CA ILE A 292 -17.23 -23.31 -17.53
C ILE A 292 -17.14 -21.80 -17.76
N ILE A 293 -17.04 -21.04 -16.68
CA ILE A 293 -16.82 -19.60 -16.65
C ILE A 293 -15.37 -19.32 -17.06
N GLU A 294 -14.40 -20.00 -16.43
CA GLU A 294 -12.98 -19.81 -16.72
C GLU A 294 -12.19 -21.12 -16.60
N LEU A 295 -11.22 -21.33 -17.49
CA LEU A 295 -10.32 -22.49 -17.55
C LEU A 295 -8.87 -22.00 -17.62
N LYS A 296 -8.06 -22.39 -16.64
CA LYS A 296 -6.64 -22.02 -16.54
C LYS A 296 -5.79 -23.29 -16.47
N VAL A 297 -4.65 -23.32 -17.16
CA VAL A 297 -3.69 -24.43 -17.14
C VAL A 297 -2.34 -23.85 -16.80
N PHE A 298 -1.72 -24.25 -15.70
CA PHE A 298 -0.43 -23.72 -15.28
C PHE A 298 0.71 -24.67 -15.65
N GLY A 299 1.83 -24.12 -16.08
CA GLY A 299 3.01 -24.90 -16.44
C GLY A 299 4.18 -24.05 -16.98
N SER A 300 5.16 -24.70 -17.59
CA SER A 300 6.37 -24.05 -18.14
C SER A 300 6.69 -24.51 -19.57
N SER A 301 7.45 -23.71 -20.31
CA SER A 301 7.90 -24.07 -21.67
C SER A 301 9.09 -25.03 -21.61
N GLY A 302 8.95 -26.24 -22.13
CA GLY A 302 10.03 -27.24 -22.12
C GLY A 302 11.05 -27.00 -23.23
N VAL A 303 12.34 -26.85 -22.89
CA VAL A 303 13.45 -27.03 -23.83
C VAL A 303 14.24 -28.26 -23.38
N ALA A 304 14.35 -29.25 -24.25
CA ALA A 304 15.18 -30.43 -24.02
C ALA A 304 16.66 -30.08 -24.24
N SER A 305 17.55 -30.48 -23.33
CA SER A 305 18.99 -30.48 -23.60
C SER A 305 19.70 -31.57 -22.81
N SER A 306 20.44 -32.42 -23.53
CA SER A 306 21.37 -33.42 -23.04
C SER A 306 22.69 -32.78 -22.58
N SER A 307 23.31 -33.42 -21.59
CA SER A 307 24.47 -32.95 -20.83
C SER A 307 25.81 -33.41 -21.38
N SER A 308 26.87 -32.60 -21.19
CA SER A 308 28.21 -33.08 -20.82
C SER A 308 29.06 -31.96 -20.19
N VAL A 309 29.97 -32.39 -19.32
CA VAL A 309 30.66 -31.68 -18.23
C VAL A 309 32.09 -31.31 -18.64
N SER A 310 32.65 -30.21 -18.11
CA SER A 310 34.01 -30.21 -17.53
C SER A 310 34.34 -28.93 -16.74
N SER A 311 34.94 -29.19 -15.58
CA SER A 311 35.43 -28.32 -14.50
C SER A 311 36.78 -27.65 -14.78
N SER A 312 37.06 -26.52 -14.14
CA SER A 312 38.36 -26.32 -13.45
C SER A 312 38.33 -25.12 -12.49
N VAL A 313 39.12 -25.28 -11.43
CA VAL A 313 39.24 -24.49 -10.21
C VAL A 313 40.50 -23.63 -10.30
N VAL A 314 40.51 -22.40 -9.77
CA VAL A 314 41.73 -21.82 -9.16
C VAL A 314 41.35 -20.88 -8.00
N SER A 315 42.08 -21.05 -6.90
CA SER A 315 41.92 -20.43 -5.58
C SER A 315 42.75 -19.15 -5.39
N SER A 316 42.46 -18.48 -4.26
CA SER A 316 43.37 -17.68 -3.39
C SER A 316 43.71 -16.26 -3.87
N SER A 317 43.91 -15.24 -3.04
CA SER A 317 44.25 -15.16 -1.61
C SER A 317 43.93 -13.77 -1.01
N VAL A 318 43.73 -13.79 0.30
CA VAL A 318 43.53 -12.69 1.27
C VAL A 318 44.76 -11.77 1.40
N LEU A 319 44.54 -10.50 1.76
CA LEU A 319 45.46 -9.73 2.61
C LEU A 319 44.68 -8.78 3.54
N SER A 320 45.04 -8.85 4.82
CA SER A 320 44.48 -8.17 5.98
C SER A 320 45.22 -6.87 6.32
N SER A 321 44.66 -6.19 7.34
CA SER A 321 45.26 -5.22 8.30
C SER A 321 45.20 -3.75 7.88
N SER A 322 44.90 -2.76 8.75
CA SER A 322 44.88 -2.72 10.22
C SER A 322 44.17 -1.46 10.76
N VAL A 323 43.45 -1.67 11.86
CA VAL A 323 43.10 -0.83 13.02
C VAL A 323 43.90 0.47 13.26
N VAL A 324 43.21 1.57 13.58
CA VAL A 324 43.61 2.58 14.60
C VAL A 324 42.37 3.09 15.36
N SER A 325 42.55 3.25 16.67
CA SER A 325 41.53 3.46 17.71
C SER A 325 41.26 4.93 18.07
N SER A 326 40.01 5.15 18.53
CA SER A 326 39.58 5.95 19.69
C SER A 326 39.92 7.44 19.84
N SER A 327 38.87 8.27 19.93
CA SER A 327 38.73 9.28 20.99
C SER A 327 37.27 9.77 21.11
N THR A 328 36.65 9.52 22.26
CA THR A 328 35.42 10.18 22.76
C THR A 328 35.70 11.62 23.19
N PRO A 329 34.70 12.53 23.13
CA PRO A 329 34.26 13.15 24.38
C PRO A 329 32.74 13.45 24.48
N THR A 330 32.19 13.06 25.63
CA THR A 330 31.22 13.75 26.51
C THR A 330 30.22 14.80 26.00
N VAL A 331 28.95 14.51 26.34
CA VAL A 331 27.73 15.36 26.39
C VAL A 331 27.86 16.52 27.41
N PRO A 332 27.20 17.66 27.16
CA PRO A 332 26.22 18.13 28.15
C PRO A 332 24.89 18.61 27.55
N SER A 333 23.86 18.44 28.37
CA SER A 333 22.45 18.81 28.21
C SER A 333 22.16 20.32 28.25
N SER A 334 21.09 20.75 27.56
CA SER A 334 19.90 21.43 28.12
C SER A 334 19.39 22.67 27.36
N SER A 335 18.05 22.80 27.40
CA SER A 335 17.21 24.01 27.37
C SER A 335 16.67 24.53 26.02
N ARG A 336 15.32 24.50 25.97
CA ARG A 336 14.44 25.24 25.06
C ARG A 336 14.63 26.75 25.24
N SER A 337 14.53 27.51 24.16
CA SER A 337 13.87 28.82 24.13
C SER A 337 13.54 29.20 22.69
N SER A 338 12.24 29.38 22.45
CA SER A 338 11.63 30.05 21.31
C SER A 338 12.00 31.54 21.33
N SER A 339 12.50 32.07 20.22
CA SER A 339 12.61 33.52 19.99
C SER A 339 12.36 33.81 18.53
N SER A 340 11.23 34.47 18.27
CA SER A 340 10.90 35.19 17.06
C SER A 340 12.00 36.20 16.72
N VAL A 341 12.54 36.13 15.51
CA VAL A 341 13.39 37.20 14.95
C VAL A 341 12.68 37.78 13.73
N THR A 342 11.97 38.89 13.94
CA THR A 342 11.77 39.94 12.95
C THR A 342 12.99 40.87 13.03
N GLY A 343 13.78 40.97 11.96
CA GLY A 343 14.96 41.83 11.96
C GLY A 343 15.89 41.65 10.77
N THR A 344 15.57 42.35 9.68
CA THR A 344 16.45 43.05 8.72
C THR A 344 17.84 42.47 8.36
N ASN A 345 18.00 42.16 7.07
CA ASN A 345 19.21 42.23 6.25
C ASN A 345 20.53 41.86 6.96
N SER A 346 20.84 40.57 6.98
CA SER A 346 22.22 40.10 6.87
C SER A 346 22.30 39.24 5.61
N SER A 347 23.07 39.72 4.65
CA SER A 347 23.36 39.05 3.39
C SER A 347 24.03 37.71 3.66
N VAL A 348 23.24 36.63 3.67
CA VAL A 348 23.74 35.27 3.49
C VAL A 348 24.28 35.22 2.08
N THR A 349 25.61 35.24 1.94
CA THR A 349 26.26 35.02 0.66
C THR A 349 26.06 33.56 0.30
N ILE A 350 24.98 33.26 -0.43
CA ILE A 350 24.75 31.94 -1.03
C ILE A 350 25.89 31.71 -2.03
N PRO A 351 26.67 30.61 -1.90
CA PRO A 351 27.61 30.27 -2.94
C PRO A 351 26.84 29.86 -4.21
N VAL A 352 27.36 30.33 -5.35
CA VAL A 352 27.14 29.89 -6.76
C VAL A 352 25.94 30.39 -7.60
N ASN A 353 26.29 30.70 -8.86
CA ASN A 353 25.57 31.38 -9.96
C ASN A 353 24.37 30.61 -10.55
N VAL A 354 23.34 30.27 -9.77
CA VAL A 354 22.12 29.68 -10.32
C VAL A 354 21.19 30.81 -10.81
N THR A 355 21.13 31.03 -12.13
CA THR A 355 20.20 32.02 -12.73
C THR A 355 18.84 31.37 -12.96
N TYR A 356 17.78 31.90 -12.33
CA TYR A 356 16.42 31.39 -12.46
C TYR A 356 15.39 32.50 -12.26
N LYS A 357 14.13 32.24 -12.63
CA LYS A 357 13.00 33.10 -12.26
C LYS A 357 12.13 32.40 -11.20
N PRO A 358 11.76 33.06 -10.08
CA PRO A 358 10.88 32.48 -9.07
C PRO A 358 9.49 32.15 -9.60
N LEU A 359 8.95 30.96 -9.28
CA LEU A 359 7.64 30.49 -9.78
C LEU A 359 6.52 31.44 -9.41
N TYR A 360 6.46 31.79 -8.12
CA TYR A 360 5.47 32.72 -7.59
C TYR A 360 6.21 33.88 -6.94
N PRO A 361 6.47 34.99 -7.66
CA PRO A 361 7.00 36.18 -7.02
C PRO A 361 6.04 36.61 -5.92
N SER A 362 6.56 37.07 -4.79
CA SER A 362 5.81 37.46 -3.59
C SER A 362 4.93 38.69 -3.88
N GLN A 363 3.83 38.50 -4.60
CA GLN A 363 2.87 39.55 -4.96
C GLN A 363 1.79 39.74 -3.89
N SER A 364 1.64 38.77 -2.99
CA SER A 364 0.71 38.86 -1.86
C SER A 364 1.48 39.14 -0.58
N THR A 365 0.95 40.03 0.24
CA THR A 365 1.46 40.20 1.61
C THR A 365 0.98 39.03 2.48
N PRO A 366 1.64 38.73 3.60
CA PRO A 366 1.14 37.75 4.56
C PRO A 366 -0.35 37.99 4.88
N GLU A 367 -0.78 39.23 5.06
CA GLU A 367 -2.16 39.58 5.42
C GLU A 367 -3.20 39.16 4.36
N LEU A 368 -2.86 39.18 3.06
CA LEU A 368 -3.74 38.79 1.95
C LEU A 368 -3.67 37.29 1.61
N SER A 369 -2.73 36.58 2.23
CA SER A 369 -2.39 35.20 1.87
C SER A 369 -3.14 34.13 2.66
N HIS A 370 -3.83 34.51 3.75
CA HIS A 370 -4.41 33.56 4.68
C HIS A 370 -5.87 33.23 4.34
N ASN A 371 -6.31 32.03 4.74
CA ASN A 371 -7.75 31.67 4.78
C ASN A 371 -8.45 32.24 6.01
N TRP A 372 -7.98 33.40 6.46
CA TRP A 372 -8.57 34.19 7.51
C TRP A 372 -8.10 35.64 7.39
N ARG A 373 -8.79 36.55 8.07
CA ARG A 373 -8.38 37.95 8.25
C ARG A 373 -8.75 38.41 9.65
N ILE A 374 -8.13 39.49 10.10
CA ILE A 374 -8.49 40.16 11.35
C ILE A 374 -9.06 41.52 10.97
N GLU A 375 -10.31 41.78 11.36
CA GLU A 375 -10.98 43.05 11.15
C GLU A 375 -10.41 44.13 12.08
N ALA A 376 -10.66 45.40 11.76
CA ALA A 376 -10.14 46.53 12.54
C ALA A 376 -10.62 46.53 14.01
N ASP A 377 -11.76 45.90 14.29
CA ASP A 377 -12.32 45.75 15.64
C ASP A 377 -11.77 44.53 16.40
N GLY A 378 -10.82 43.79 15.81
CA GLY A 378 -10.22 42.59 16.38
C GLY A 378 -10.99 41.29 16.08
N THR A 379 -12.12 41.33 15.36
CA THR A 379 -12.85 40.13 14.95
C THR A 379 -11.98 39.28 14.02
N ILE A 380 -11.85 38.00 14.33
CA ILE A 380 -11.16 37.04 13.45
C ILE A 380 -12.21 36.47 12.50
N VAL A 381 -12.00 36.63 11.20
CA VAL A 381 -12.84 36.02 10.17
C VAL A 381 -12.09 34.89 9.52
N THR A 382 -12.60 33.66 9.62
CA THR A 382 -12.03 32.47 8.99
C THR A 382 -12.91 32.02 7.82
N PHE A 383 -12.29 31.71 6.68
CA PHE A 383 -12.98 31.24 5.48
C PHE A 383 -12.85 29.73 5.33
N GLY A 384 -13.88 29.09 4.82
CA GLY A 384 -13.84 27.69 4.42
C GLY A 384 -14.87 27.34 3.37
N SER A 385 -14.78 26.11 2.87
CA SER A 385 -15.77 25.55 1.96
C SER A 385 -15.98 24.08 2.28
N GLY A 386 -17.04 23.52 1.70
CA GLY A 386 -17.31 22.10 1.79
C GLY A 386 -18.34 21.68 0.76
N ARG A 387 -18.79 20.43 0.86
CA ARG A 387 -19.85 19.88 0.02
C ARG A 387 -20.87 19.08 0.82
N ALA A 388 -22.10 19.06 0.33
CA ALA A 388 -23.16 18.19 0.79
C ALA A 388 -22.87 16.72 0.44
N ARG A 389 -22.95 15.84 1.45
CA ARG A 389 -22.73 14.39 1.35
C ARG A 389 -23.82 13.60 2.07
N ALA A 390 -24.06 12.34 1.69
CA ALA A 390 -25.00 11.53 2.43
C ALA A 390 -24.53 11.36 3.89
N ARG A 391 -25.45 11.15 4.84
CA ARG A 391 -25.08 10.93 6.24
C ARG A 391 -24.11 9.74 6.35
N HIS A 392 -22.92 9.97 6.93
CA HIS A 392 -21.80 9.02 7.04
C HIS A 392 -21.07 8.68 5.72
N GLU A 393 -21.30 9.43 4.64
CA GLU A 393 -20.45 9.38 3.46
C GLU A 393 -19.14 10.10 3.78
N ALA A 394 -18.08 9.32 3.90
CA ALA A 394 -16.73 9.85 4.04
C ALA A 394 -16.12 10.08 2.64
N GLU A 395 -15.11 10.97 2.55
CA GLU A 395 -14.48 11.38 1.27
C GLU A 395 -13.95 10.21 0.40
N ASP A 396 -13.84 9.05 1.02
CA ASP A 396 -13.42 7.78 0.48
C ASP A 396 -14.49 6.90 -0.15
N ILE A 397 -15.77 7.22 0.07
CA ILE A 397 -16.87 6.36 -0.32
C ILE A 397 -17.40 6.82 -1.69
N PHE A 398 -16.85 6.24 -2.75
CA PHE A 398 -17.39 6.37 -4.11
C PHE A 398 -18.60 5.43 -4.28
N TYR A 399 -19.82 5.95 -4.20
CA TYR A 399 -20.98 5.22 -4.72
C TYR A 399 -21.14 5.45 -6.24
N THR A 400 -21.89 4.55 -6.88
CA THR A 400 -22.52 4.74 -8.20
C THR A 400 -23.42 5.98 -8.14
N PHE A 401 -23.03 7.10 -8.76
CA PHE A 401 -23.81 8.33 -8.69
C PHE A 401 -24.38 8.78 -10.04
N PRO A 402 -25.57 9.42 -10.04
CA PRO A 402 -26.21 9.90 -11.25
C PRO A 402 -25.44 11.08 -11.89
N SER A 403 -25.85 11.47 -13.11
CA SER A 403 -25.01 12.19 -14.08
C SER A 403 -24.42 13.56 -13.69
N PHE A 404 -24.83 14.09 -12.54
CA PHE A 404 -24.63 15.46 -12.06
C PHE A 404 -24.24 15.44 -10.57
N TYR A 405 -23.70 14.32 -10.06
CA TYR A 405 -23.40 14.15 -8.64
C TYR A 405 -22.56 15.28 -8.04
N HIS A 406 -21.63 15.84 -8.80
CA HIS A 406 -20.72 16.89 -8.35
C HIS A 406 -21.27 18.30 -8.56
N GLU A 407 -22.41 18.47 -9.23
CA GLU A 407 -22.98 19.79 -9.56
C GLU A 407 -23.86 20.29 -8.40
N HIS A 408 -23.73 21.57 -8.06
CA HIS A 408 -24.61 22.29 -7.12
C HIS A 408 -24.54 21.81 -5.66
N ARG A 409 -23.49 21.08 -5.29
CA ARG A 409 -23.36 20.45 -3.96
C ARG A 409 -22.42 21.16 -3.02
N THR A 410 -21.67 22.12 -3.52
CA THR A 410 -20.63 22.77 -2.76
C THR A 410 -21.30 23.95 -2.00
N PHE A 411 -20.72 24.37 -0.87
CA PHE A 411 -20.99 25.67 -0.24
C PHE A 411 -19.70 26.33 0.26
N LYS A 412 -19.75 27.64 0.53
CA LYS A 412 -18.71 28.37 1.26
C LYS A 412 -19.26 28.92 2.57
N PHE A 413 -18.38 29.16 3.52
CA PHE A 413 -18.75 29.76 4.79
C PHE A 413 -17.68 30.70 5.34
N GLU A 414 -18.12 31.64 6.16
CA GLU A 414 -17.27 32.51 6.96
C GLU A 414 -17.61 32.36 8.43
N VAL A 415 -16.60 32.21 9.28
CA VAL A 415 -16.75 32.19 10.74
C VAL A 415 -16.16 33.48 11.30
N HIS A 416 -17.02 34.30 11.88
CA HIS A 416 -16.68 35.55 12.54
C HIS A 416 -16.59 35.28 14.04
N ASP A 417 -15.37 35.17 14.54
CA ASP A 417 -15.06 34.97 15.94
C ASP A 417 -14.82 36.30 16.64
N HIS A 418 -15.79 36.67 17.49
CA HIS A 418 -15.79 37.92 18.23
C HIS A 418 -15.16 37.77 19.63
N THR A 419 -14.66 36.58 19.99
CA THR A 419 -14.06 36.35 21.31
C THR A 419 -12.80 37.19 21.59
N PRO A 420 -11.92 37.52 20.62
CA PRO A 420 -10.78 38.42 20.87
C PRO A 420 -11.16 39.80 21.40
N LYS A 421 -12.33 40.32 21.02
CA LYS A 421 -12.83 41.62 21.49
C LYS A 421 -13.67 41.53 22.78
N GLY A 422 -13.66 40.37 23.42
CA GLY A 422 -14.33 40.13 24.71
C GLY A 422 -15.81 39.76 24.58
N GLU A 423 -16.32 39.54 23.38
CA GLU A 423 -17.71 39.13 23.17
C GLU A 423 -17.85 37.60 23.22
N SER A 424 -18.89 37.10 23.88
CA SER A 424 -19.25 35.68 23.84
C SER A 424 -20.09 35.36 22.60
N ARG A 425 -19.56 35.63 21.40
CA ARG A 425 -20.28 35.47 20.14
C ARG A 425 -19.40 34.86 19.05
N VAL A 426 -19.96 33.89 18.31
CA VAL A 426 -19.47 33.47 17.00
C VAL A 426 -20.62 33.61 16.01
N GLU A 427 -20.37 34.19 14.84
CA GLU A 427 -21.33 34.23 13.74
C GLU A 427 -20.81 33.39 12.58
N ILE A 428 -21.67 32.57 11.98
CA ILE A 428 -21.33 31.76 10.82
C ILE A 428 -22.22 32.19 9.66
N PHE A 429 -21.60 32.63 8.58
CA PHE A 429 -22.26 32.92 7.31
C PHE A 429 -22.08 31.72 6.39
N TYR A 430 -23.17 31.28 5.76
CA TYR A 430 -23.19 30.12 4.88
C TYR A 430 -23.82 30.53 3.54
N GLU A 431 -23.12 30.25 2.44
CA GLU A 431 -23.55 30.54 1.07
C GLU A 431 -23.41 29.26 0.22
N PRO A 432 -24.52 28.60 -0.14
CA PRO A 432 -24.49 27.43 -1.01
C PRO A 432 -24.25 27.82 -2.47
N GLU A 433 -23.74 26.89 -3.29
CA GLU A 433 -23.66 27.09 -4.75
C GLU A 433 -25.02 27.41 -5.36
N TYR A 434 -26.04 26.73 -4.84
CA TYR A 434 -27.40 26.72 -5.37
C TYR A 434 -28.42 26.73 -4.23
N ALA A 435 -29.60 27.27 -4.52
CA ALA A 435 -30.66 27.52 -3.56
C ALA A 435 -31.01 26.29 -2.72
N ASN A 436 -31.18 26.49 -1.41
CA ASN A 436 -31.74 25.46 -0.53
C ASN A 436 -33.27 25.59 -0.45
N PHE A 437 -33.94 24.45 -0.57
CA PHE A 437 -35.40 24.37 -0.56
C PHE A 437 -35.97 24.29 0.86
N ASN A 438 -35.17 23.77 1.80
CA ASN A 438 -35.51 23.68 3.21
C ASN A 438 -34.56 24.51 4.06
N ASP A 439 -35.01 24.85 5.26
CA ASP A 439 -34.17 25.52 6.26
C ASP A 439 -32.94 24.69 6.60
N ILE A 440 -31.80 25.38 6.67
CA ILE A 440 -30.52 24.80 7.03
C ILE A 440 -30.43 24.67 8.54
N GLY A 441 -30.11 23.46 9.01
CA GLY A 441 -29.78 23.26 10.43
C GLY A 441 -28.35 23.68 10.72
N CYS A 442 -28.15 24.58 11.69
CA CYS A 442 -26.85 24.78 12.35
C CYS A 442 -26.76 23.70 13.44
N ARG A 443 -26.18 22.53 13.13
CA ARG A 443 -26.20 21.39 14.06
C ARG A 443 -24.87 21.18 14.76
N LYS A 444 -24.98 20.69 16.00
CA LYS A 444 -23.90 20.05 16.75
C LYS A 444 -23.40 18.79 16.02
N SER A 445 -22.09 18.57 16.03
CA SER A 445 -21.51 17.24 15.77
C SER A 445 -21.68 16.39 17.03
N LEU A 446 -22.38 15.26 16.92
CA LEU A 446 -22.94 14.47 18.04
C LEU A 446 -21.94 13.59 18.82
N PHE A 447 -20.62 13.71 18.64
CA PHE A 447 -19.68 12.63 19.02
C PHE A 447 -18.49 13.00 19.93
N ASN A 448 -18.63 13.94 20.88
CA ASN A 448 -17.62 14.04 21.95
C ASN A 448 -18.20 14.47 23.32
N PRO A 449 -18.23 13.57 24.33
CA PRO A 449 -18.77 13.88 25.66
C PRO A 449 -17.87 14.78 26.54
N TYR A 450 -16.66 15.16 26.08
CA TYR A 450 -15.68 15.92 26.88
C TYR A 450 -15.53 17.40 26.50
N ARG A 451 -16.32 17.93 25.55
CA ARG A 451 -16.21 19.33 25.12
C ARG A 451 -17.49 20.09 25.42
N SER A 452 -17.33 21.31 25.93
CA SER A 452 -18.37 22.18 26.47
C SER A 452 -19.66 22.13 25.66
N TYR A 453 -20.76 21.83 26.35
CA TYR A 453 -22.10 21.81 25.81
C TYR A 453 -22.41 23.17 25.14
N PHE A 454 -22.72 23.15 23.84
CA PHE A 454 -23.27 24.28 23.07
C PHE A 454 -24.70 23.89 22.70
N GLY A 455 -25.66 24.81 22.86
CA GLY A 455 -27.09 24.50 22.84
C GLY A 455 -27.67 24.58 21.44
N ASP A 456 -28.64 23.73 21.14
CA ASP A 456 -29.42 23.66 19.89
C ASP A 456 -30.33 24.90 19.68
N ASN A 457 -29.82 26.13 19.77
CA ASN A 457 -30.68 27.33 19.81
C ASN A 457 -30.62 28.26 18.59
N GLY A 458 -30.10 27.83 17.43
CA GLY A 458 -30.15 28.67 16.24
C GLY A 458 -30.30 27.88 14.95
N GLY A 459 -31.51 27.75 14.42
CA GLY A 459 -31.66 27.52 12.98
C GLY A 459 -30.93 28.62 12.21
N PHE A 460 -30.34 28.30 11.05
CA PHE A 460 -29.81 29.36 10.20
C PHE A 460 -30.95 30.30 9.80
N THR A 461 -30.73 31.60 9.95
CA THR A 461 -31.66 32.61 9.43
C THR A 461 -31.25 32.93 7.99
N ARG A 462 -32.17 32.78 7.04
CA ARG A 462 -31.97 33.22 5.67
C ARG A 462 -31.95 34.74 5.65
N ILE A 463 -30.80 35.33 5.31
CA ILE A 463 -30.62 36.79 5.25
C ILE A 463 -30.58 37.32 3.82
N ARG A 464 -30.45 36.42 2.83
CA ARG A 464 -30.60 36.74 1.40
C ARG A 464 -31.21 35.54 0.66
N ASN A 465 -32.21 35.79 -0.17
CA ASN A 465 -32.78 34.78 -1.05
C ASN A 465 -31.90 34.58 -2.29
N ALA A 466 -31.91 33.35 -2.84
CA ALA A 466 -31.37 33.10 -4.16
C ALA A 466 -32.10 33.93 -5.23
N ASP A 467 -31.39 34.28 -6.30
CA ASP A 467 -31.98 34.76 -7.55
C ASP A 467 -32.87 33.65 -8.14
N PRO A 468 -34.19 33.89 -8.33
CA PRO A 468 -35.10 32.89 -8.85
C PRO A 468 -34.76 32.38 -10.26
N ALA A 469 -34.05 33.16 -11.07
CA ALA A 469 -33.70 32.78 -12.44
C ALA A 469 -32.47 31.87 -12.50
N THR A 470 -31.52 32.07 -11.60
CA THR A 470 -30.23 31.37 -11.61
C THR A 470 -30.05 30.39 -10.45
N GLY A 471 -30.87 30.49 -9.41
CA GLY A 471 -30.75 29.74 -8.15
C GLY A 471 -29.55 30.11 -7.29
N LYS A 472 -28.85 31.22 -7.59
CA LYS A 472 -27.58 31.60 -6.94
C LYS A 472 -27.74 32.78 -5.98
N GLY A 473 -26.76 32.96 -5.09
CA GLY A 473 -26.65 34.15 -4.24
C GLY A 473 -27.44 34.10 -2.93
N GLU A 474 -27.92 32.92 -2.54
CA GLU A 474 -28.54 32.68 -1.23
C GLU A 474 -27.53 32.87 -0.09
N LEU A 475 -27.92 33.50 1.01
CA LEU A 475 -27.03 33.70 2.17
C LEU A 475 -27.77 33.46 3.48
N TRP A 476 -27.12 32.71 4.37
CA TRP A 476 -27.64 32.36 5.68
C TRP A 476 -26.69 32.79 6.79
N ARG A 477 -27.24 33.06 7.97
CA ARG A 477 -26.48 33.38 9.18
C ARG A 477 -26.92 32.53 10.37
N CYS A 478 -25.95 31.94 11.07
CA CYS A 478 -26.12 31.28 12.37
C CYS A 478 -25.33 32.06 13.44
N ILE A 479 -25.86 32.14 14.66
CA ILE A 479 -25.18 32.75 15.80
C ILE A 479 -24.94 31.65 16.85
N GLY A 480 -23.68 31.32 17.09
CA GLY A 480 -23.26 30.33 18.08
C GLY A 480 -23.19 30.93 19.48
N THR A 481 -23.83 30.26 20.45
CA THR A 481 -23.76 30.59 21.89
C THR A 481 -23.50 29.32 22.72
N ARG A 482 -22.95 29.47 23.94
CA ARG A 482 -22.63 28.36 24.85
C ARG A 482 -23.81 28.01 25.75
N PHE A 483 -24.12 26.71 25.90
CA PHE A 483 -25.22 26.23 26.73
C PHE A 483 -24.83 24.97 27.50
N VAL A 484 -24.66 25.07 28.82
CA VAL A 484 -24.41 23.92 29.68
C VAL A 484 -25.72 23.49 30.36
N PRO A 485 -26.21 22.26 30.16
CA PRO A 485 -27.38 21.76 30.87
C PRO A 485 -27.15 21.82 32.39
N GLY A 486 -27.96 22.63 33.09
CA GLY A 486 -27.88 22.83 34.54
C GLY A 486 -27.22 24.14 34.99
N GLU A 487 -26.63 24.91 34.09
CA GLU A 487 -26.18 26.29 34.38
C GLU A 487 -27.28 27.30 34.03
N ARG A 488 -27.40 28.39 34.81
CA ARG A 488 -28.39 29.45 34.51
C ARG A 488 -28.05 30.13 33.19
N GLU A 489 -29.06 30.32 32.36
CA GLU A 489 -29.01 31.09 31.11
C GLU A 489 -28.36 32.47 31.38
N GLY A 490 -27.22 32.76 30.73
CA GLY A 490 -26.46 33.99 30.90
C GLY A 490 -25.13 33.90 31.69
N GLN A 491 -24.73 32.73 32.21
CA GLN A 491 -23.41 32.53 32.84
C GLN A 491 -22.37 31.81 31.96
N THR A 492 -22.76 31.34 30.78
CA THR A 492 -21.92 30.55 29.85
C THR A 492 -21.28 31.44 28.78
N THR A 493 -19.98 31.72 28.88
CA THR A 493 -19.23 32.48 27.86
C THR A 493 -18.34 31.60 26.99
N LEU A 494 -18.27 31.92 25.70
CA LEU A 494 -17.24 31.46 24.77
C LEU A 494 -15.89 32.06 25.19
N ARG A 495 -14.84 31.24 25.30
CA ARG A 495 -13.52 31.70 25.76
C ARG A 495 -12.45 31.48 24.70
N THR A 496 -11.58 32.48 24.54
CA THR A 496 -10.35 32.33 23.75
C THR A 496 -9.56 31.10 24.20
N GLY A 497 -9.08 30.33 23.22
CA GLY A 497 -8.36 29.07 23.41
C GLY A 497 -9.24 27.82 23.37
N GLU A 498 -10.55 27.92 23.60
CA GLU A 498 -11.49 26.80 23.45
C GLU A 498 -11.70 26.45 21.97
N PHE A 499 -11.97 25.17 21.68
CA PHE A 499 -12.34 24.74 20.35
C PHE A 499 -13.85 24.81 20.15
N TYR A 500 -14.27 25.23 18.96
CA TYR A 500 -15.66 25.29 18.53
C TYR A 500 -15.84 24.46 17.27
N ASP A 501 -16.67 23.41 17.36
CA ASP A 501 -16.93 22.43 16.30
C ASP A 501 -18.33 22.65 15.72
N PHE A 502 -18.47 22.59 14.39
CA PHE A 502 -19.74 22.80 13.70
C PHE A 502 -19.86 21.97 12.42
N GLU A 503 -21.10 21.68 12.03
CA GLU A 503 -21.47 20.93 10.82
C GLU A 503 -22.72 21.58 10.21
N PHE A 504 -22.86 21.49 8.88
CA PHE A 504 -24.04 22.00 8.18
C PHE A 504 -24.93 20.87 7.66
N GLN A 505 -26.21 21.18 7.45
CA GLN A 505 -27.16 20.29 6.81
C GLN A 505 -27.73 20.94 5.56
N GLN A 506 -27.60 20.27 4.41
CA GLN A 506 -28.05 20.78 3.12
C GLN A 506 -29.17 19.91 2.53
N TRP A 507 -30.10 20.55 1.83
CA TRP A 507 -31.16 19.91 1.07
C TRP A 507 -31.08 20.37 -0.38
N LEU A 508 -30.75 19.45 -1.30
CA LEU A 508 -30.48 19.74 -2.71
C LEU A 508 -31.75 19.59 -3.58
N GLY A 509 -31.86 20.34 -4.70
CA GLY A 509 -32.92 20.23 -5.71
C GLY A 509 -33.00 21.46 -6.63
N PHE A 510 -33.83 21.45 -7.67
CA PHE A 510 -34.30 22.68 -8.36
C PHE A 510 -35.82 22.87 -8.17
N THR A 511 -36.54 21.75 -8.03
CA THR A 511 -37.97 21.61 -7.71
C THR A 511 -38.17 20.27 -7.00
N ASP A 512 -39.34 20.05 -6.37
CA ASP A 512 -39.75 18.75 -5.79
C ASP A 512 -39.77 17.59 -6.81
N THR A 513 -39.64 17.91 -8.10
CA THR A 513 -39.68 16.98 -9.23
C THR A 513 -38.33 16.82 -9.95
N ASP A 514 -37.25 17.44 -9.46
CA ASP A 514 -35.96 17.38 -10.14
C ASP A 514 -35.40 15.94 -10.11
N PRO A 515 -35.31 15.24 -11.26
CA PRO A 515 -34.74 13.90 -11.33
C PRO A 515 -33.25 13.88 -10.93
N ARG A 516 -32.62 15.06 -10.84
CA ARG A 516 -31.23 15.21 -10.40
C ARG A 516 -31.01 15.05 -8.90
N VAL A 517 -32.07 15.08 -8.10
CA VAL A 517 -31.99 14.86 -6.66
C VAL A 517 -33.20 14.06 -6.18
N SER A 518 -33.57 13.00 -6.91
CA SER A 518 -34.74 12.19 -6.55
C SER A 518 -34.51 11.33 -5.30
N ALA A 519 -34.66 11.95 -4.14
CA ALA A 519 -35.03 11.41 -2.83
C ALA A 519 -34.70 12.51 -1.83
N GLN A 520 -35.70 13.00 -1.09
CA GLN A 520 -35.58 13.95 0.03
C GLN A 520 -34.60 13.45 1.10
N ARG A 521 -33.29 13.53 0.85
CA ARG A 521 -32.24 13.04 1.74
C ARG A 521 -31.54 14.25 2.35
N VAL A 522 -31.49 14.28 3.68
CA VAL A 522 -30.62 15.21 4.41
C VAL A 522 -29.19 14.91 4.02
N TYR A 523 -28.51 15.88 3.41
CA TYR A 523 -27.07 15.79 3.18
C TYR A 523 -26.35 16.51 4.34
N TYR A 524 -25.31 15.87 4.85
CA TYR A 524 -24.43 16.33 5.92
C TYR A 524 -23.10 16.81 5.32
N THR A 525 -22.41 17.68 6.02
CA THR A 525 -21.10 18.19 5.60
C THR A 525 -19.99 17.56 6.44
N ASP A 526 -18.74 17.91 6.16
CA ASP A 526 -17.69 17.71 7.16
C ASP A 526 -18.02 18.43 8.48
N THR A 527 -17.43 17.90 9.56
CA THR A 527 -17.28 18.66 10.79
C THR A 527 -16.08 19.59 10.66
N PHE A 528 -16.33 20.88 10.78
CA PHE A 528 -15.32 21.93 10.82
C PHE A 528 -15.01 22.32 12.26
N ARG A 529 -13.81 22.85 12.49
CA ARG A 529 -13.34 23.27 13.81
C ARG A 529 -12.55 24.57 13.72
N ILE A 530 -12.81 25.48 14.64
CA ILE A 530 -11.96 26.65 14.90
C ILE A 530 -11.45 26.62 16.33
N LYS A 531 -10.35 27.33 16.60
CA LYS A 531 -9.88 27.62 17.96
C LYS A 531 -10.18 29.08 18.26
N LEU A 532 -11.05 29.33 19.23
CA LEU A 532 -11.50 30.68 19.56
C LEU A 532 -10.31 31.57 19.92
N GLY A 533 -10.34 32.79 19.39
CA GLY A 533 -9.28 33.79 19.39
C GLY A 533 -8.00 33.42 18.66
N THR A 534 -8.01 32.36 17.85
CA THR A 534 -6.87 32.00 16.99
C THR A 534 -7.33 31.87 15.53
N PRO A 535 -6.69 32.54 14.57
CA PRO A 535 -7.13 32.44 13.18
C PRO A 535 -7.00 31.05 12.56
N GLY A 536 -7.88 30.73 11.61
CA GLY A 536 -7.81 29.54 10.76
C GLY A 536 -8.71 28.36 11.17
N LEU A 537 -8.81 27.39 10.27
CA LEU A 537 -9.49 26.10 10.48
C LEU A 537 -8.51 25.08 11.08
N TYR A 538 -9.01 24.25 12.00
CA TYR A 538 -8.23 23.24 12.72
C TYR A 538 -8.80 21.83 12.47
N ILE A 539 -7.96 20.81 12.67
CA ILE A 539 -8.31 19.44 12.31
C ILE A 539 -9.01 18.70 13.45
N VAL A 540 -10.03 17.93 13.07
CA VAL A 540 -10.71 16.97 13.92
C VAL A 540 -9.94 15.63 13.80
N ASN A 541 -9.11 15.27 14.79
CA ASN A 541 -9.15 13.93 15.45
C ASN A 541 -8.10 13.62 16.55
N ASN A 542 -7.51 14.56 17.33
CA ASN A 542 -6.83 14.14 18.57
C ASN A 542 -6.63 15.29 19.59
N ASP A 543 -7.02 15.09 20.85
CA ASP A 543 -6.78 16.02 21.96
C ASP A 543 -5.28 16.15 22.32
N GLU A 544 -4.47 15.15 22.00
CA GLU A 544 -3.01 15.26 22.06
C GLU A 544 -2.42 16.10 20.91
N LEU A 545 -3.00 16.02 19.70
CA LEU A 545 -2.61 16.86 18.57
C LEU A 545 -2.93 18.33 18.87
N ASN A 546 -4.06 18.59 19.52
CA ASN A 546 -4.45 19.92 19.99
C ASN A 546 -3.45 20.53 20.99
N THR A 547 -2.83 19.69 21.83
CA THR A 547 -1.76 20.09 22.76
C THR A 547 -0.45 20.43 22.01
N LYS A 548 -0.17 19.79 20.88
CA LYS A 548 0.98 20.09 20.00
C LYS A 548 0.73 21.25 19.02
N LEU A 549 -0.51 21.47 18.57
CA LEU A 549 -0.89 22.67 17.79
C LEU A 549 -0.75 23.93 18.64
N ALA A 550 -0.97 23.84 19.96
CA ALA A 550 -0.64 24.90 20.92
C ALA A 550 0.87 25.22 20.99
N SER A 551 1.75 24.41 20.40
CA SER A 551 3.19 24.66 20.27
C SER A 551 3.64 25.11 18.86
N GLY A 552 2.71 25.52 18.00
CA GLY A 552 3.01 26.17 16.72
C GLY A 552 3.00 25.26 15.48
N GLY A 553 2.27 24.15 15.50
CA GLY A 553 2.05 23.29 14.32
C GLY A 553 0.81 23.70 13.51
N THR A 554 0.83 23.45 12.19
CA THR A 554 -0.31 23.53 11.26
C THR A 554 -0.66 22.13 10.74
N ALA A 555 -1.91 21.92 10.36
CA ALA A 555 -2.53 20.61 10.32
C ALA A 555 -2.96 20.22 8.89
N THR A 556 -2.68 18.97 8.49
CA THR A 556 -2.99 18.34 7.19
C THR A 556 -4.04 17.22 7.35
N ALA A 557 -4.81 16.86 6.32
CA ALA A 557 -6.06 16.09 6.42
C ALA A 557 -5.99 14.84 7.33
N ALA A 558 -6.85 14.77 8.36
CA ALA A 558 -6.95 13.58 9.22
C ALA A 558 -7.62 12.41 8.48
N PRO A 559 -7.19 11.15 8.71
CA PRO A 559 -7.92 9.98 8.26
C PRO A 559 -9.31 9.91 8.94
N VAL A 560 -10.36 9.56 8.19
CA VAL A 560 -11.62 9.11 8.81
C VAL A 560 -11.41 7.68 9.24
N ARG A 561 -11.48 7.47 10.55
CA ARG A 561 -11.57 6.13 11.13
C ARG A 561 -13.01 5.65 11.03
N ALA A 562 -13.21 4.50 10.44
CA ALA A 562 -14.38 3.71 10.80
C ALA A 562 -13.98 2.82 11.96
N PHE A 563 -14.53 3.07 13.14
CA PHE A 563 -14.44 2.08 14.20
C PHE A 563 -15.36 0.91 13.87
N LYS A 564 -14.86 -0.31 14.00
CA LYS A 564 -15.70 -1.49 13.83
C LYS A 564 -15.90 -2.19 15.16
N GLY A 565 -17.17 -2.37 15.50
CA GLY A 565 -17.58 -3.35 16.48
C GLY A 565 -17.38 -4.76 15.92
N VAL A 566 -16.54 -5.53 16.57
CA VAL A 566 -16.33 -6.95 16.30
C VAL A 566 -17.24 -7.73 17.22
N ALA A 567 -18.18 -8.48 16.65
CA ALA A 567 -19.06 -9.35 17.42
C ALA A 567 -18.26 -10.49 18.05
N GLN A 568 -18.65 -10.95 19.25
CA GLN A 568 -17.94 -12.05 19.91
C GLN A 568 -17.90 -13.33 19.06
N ALA A 569 -18.96 -13.54 18.27
CA ALA A 569 -19.07 -14.67 17.35
C ALA A 569 -18.06 -14.59 16.19
N ASP A 570 -17.58 -13.39 15.86
CA ASP A 570 -16.62 -13.17 14.79
C ASP A 570 -15.17 -13.26 15.29
N VAL A 571 -14.93 -13.18 16.60
CA VAL A 571 -13.59 -13.20 17.19
C VAL A 571 -12.97 -14.60 17.08
N ILE A 572 -11.81 -14.67 16.42
CA ILE A 572 -10.97 -15.86 16.32
C ILE A 572 -10.03 -15.94 17.52
N SER A 573 -9.35 -14.83 17.87
CA SER A 573 -8.39 -14.80 18.97
C SER A 573 -8.16 -13.39 19.49
N THR A 574 -7.56 -13.28 20.68
CA THR A 574 -7.04 -12.00 21.22
C THR A 574 -5.62 -12.21 21.72
N SER A 575 -4.80 -11.16 21.66
CA SER A 575 -3.44 -11.17 22.21
C SER A 575 -3.11 -9.83 22.84
N GLY A 576 -2.07 -9.77 23.68
CA GLY A 576 -1.65 -8.54 24.37
C GLY A 576 -2.41 -8.24 25.67
N VAL A 577 -2.16 -7.06 26.23
CA VAL A 577 -2.66 -6.59 27.53
C VAL A 577 -3.36 -5.25 27.32
N LEU A 578 -4.61 -5.17 27.76
CA LEU A 578 -5.36 -3.92 27.87
C LEU A 578 -4.92 -3.20 29.15
N ALA A 579 -4.39 -1.97 29.03
CA ALA A 579 -3.95 -1.16 30.17
C ALA A 579 -4.88 0.06 30.35
N ASP A 580 -5.32 0.31 31.59
CA ASP A 580 -6.20 1.43 31.94
C ASP A 580 -5.45 2.78 31.97
N SER A 581 -6.18 3.86 31.69
CA SER A 581 -5.81 5.28 31.69
C SER A 581 -5.26 5.86 33.00
N GLY A 582 -5.23 5.07 34.09
CA GLY A 582 -4.54 5.45 35.33
C GLY A 582 -5.35 6.28 36.33
N ALA A 583 -6.69 6.21 36.33
CA ALA A 583 -7.50 6.85 37.36
C ALA A 583 -7.29 6.19 38.76
N PRO A 584 -7.08 6.95 39.85
CA PRO A 584 -6.84 6.36 41.17
C PRO A 584 -8.10 5.65 41.68
N GLY A 585 -8.03 4.32 41.83
CA GLY A 585 -9.13 3.51 42.37
C GLY A 585 -9.38 2.18 41.65
N TYR A 586 -8.81 1.98 40.46
CA TYR A 586 -8.97 0.75 39.70
C TYR A 586 -7.67 -0.08 39.70
N GLN A 587 -7.76 -1.34 40.16
CA GLN A 587 -6.64 -2.26 40.20
C GLN A 587 -6.42 -2.93 38.84
N SER A 588 -5.15 -3.17 38.49
CA SER A 588 -4.72 -4.00 37.35
C SER A 588 -5.41 -5.37 37.36
N ILE A 589 -6.18 -5.70 36.33
CA ILE A 589 -6.78 -7.04 36.21
C ILE A 589 -5.73 -8.03 35.70
N ARG A 590 -5.51 -9.10 36.48
CA ARG A 590 -4.66 -10.23 36.11
C ARG A 590 -5.51 -11.38 35.56
N SER A 591 -5.20 -11.79 34.33
CA SER A 591 -5.60 -13.04 33.63
C SER A 591 -7.05 -13.16 33.09
N PRO A 592 -7.24 -13.84 31.92
CA PRO A 592 -8.54 -14.14 31.31
C PRO A 592 -9.54 -14.88 32.22
N GLN A 593 -9.06 -15.59 33.23
CA GLN A 593 -9.89 -16.34 34.19
C GLN A 593 -10.62 -15.42 35.19
N ALA A 594 -10.14 -14.18 35.39
CA ALA A 594 -10.83 -13.20 36.22
C ALA A 594 -12.04 -12.57 35.49
N ILE A 595 -11.99 -12.49 34.15
CA ILE A 595 -13.05 -11.95 33.28
C ILE A 595 -14.26 -12.90 33.23
N ALA A 596 -14.03 -14.21 33.23
CA ALA A 596 -15.10 -15.22 33.25
C ALA A 596 -15.89 -15.27 34.57
N LYS A 597 -15.43 -14.59 35.64
CA LYS A 597 -16.05 -14.63 36.98
C LYS A 597 -16.89 -13.39 37.34
N GLY A 598 -17.13 -12.48 36.39
CA GLY A 598 -18.13 -11.40 36.56
C GLY A 598 -17.76 -10.31 37.57
N TYR A 599 -16.47 -10.04 37.79
CA TYR A 599 -16.05 -8.87 38.59
C TYR A 599 -16.34 -7.55 37.82
N GLN A 600 -16.86 -6.55 38.54
CA GLN A 600 -17.70 -5.42 38.07
C GLN A 600 -17.07 -4.38 37.11
N LYS A 601 -17.96 -3.66 36.39
CA LYS A 601 -17.80 -2.56 35.40
C LYS A 601 -16.92 -1.37 35.84
N PRO A 602 -16.25 -0.63 34.91
CA PRO A 602 -16.87 0.34 33.96
C PRO A 602 -16.39 0.22 32.50
N SER A 603 -17.06 0.94 31.60
CA SER A 603 -16.66 1.18 30.21
C SER A 603 -15.24 1.79 30.18
N TYR A 604 -14.32 1.15 29.45
CA TYR A 604 -12.92 1.55 29.38
C TYR A 604 -12.65 2.34 28.09
N LEU A 605 -12.51 3.67 28.20
CA LEU A 605 -11.89 4.47 27.14
C LEU A 605 -10.37 4.37 27.31
N LEU A 606 -9.71 3.55 26.47
CA LEU A 606 -8.29 3.26 26.57
C LEU A 606 -7.46 4.36 25.88
N ALA A 607 -7.24 5.47 26.58
CA ALA A 607 -6.32 6.52 26.13
C ALA A 607 -4.99 6.40 26.88
N ASN A 608 -4.11 5.45 26.50
CA ASN A 608 -2.67 5.55 26.83
C ASN A 608 -1.76 4.56 26.06
N SER A 609 -0.49 4.98 25.92
CA SER A 609 0.66 4.42 25.20
C SER A 609 1.20 3.05 25.67
N GLY A 610 0.42 2.30 26.45
CA GLY A 610 0.79 0.98 26.99
C GLY A 610 -0.07 -0.18 26.47
N ASN A 611 -1.08 0.09 25.64
CA ASN A 611 -1.95 -0.95 25.07
C ASN A 611 -1.26 -1.62 23.88
N ASN A 612 -1.14 -2.95 23.94
CA ASN A 612 -0.69 -3.78 22.82
C ASN A 612 -1.72 -4.87 22.47
N ALA A 613 -2.94 -4.74 22.97
CA ALA A 613 -3.98 -5.72 22.79
C ALA A 613 -4.49 -5.73 21.35
N THR A 614 -4.48 -6.89 20.72
CA THR A 614 -5.08 -7.11 19.41
C THR A 614 -6.25 -8.09 19.50
N VAL A 615 -7.18 -7.97 18.56
CA VAL A 615 -8.23 -8.94 18.33
C VAL A 615 -8.15 -9.40 16.87
N THR A 616 -8.13 -10.72 16.69
CA THR A 616 -8.25 -11.37 15.40
C THR A 616 -9.68 -11.82 15.20
N TYR A 617 -10.31 -11.49 14.08
CA TYR A 617 -11.73 -11.77 13.84
C TYR A 617 -12.05 -12.00 12.36
N ARG A 618 -13.21 -12.60 12.08
CA ARG A 618 -13.74 -12.88 10.74
C ARG A 618 -14.66 -11.75 10.28
N GLU A 619 -14.52 -11.37 9.02
CA GLU A 619 -15.50 -10.54 8.30
C GLU A 619 -15.65 -11.11 6.89
N GLY A 620 -16.81 -11.67 6.58
CA GLY A 620 -17.00 -12.47 5.38
C GLY A 620 -16.01 -13.65 5.34
N ASN A 621 -15.27 -13.78 4.23
CA ASN A 621 -14.27 -14.83 4.03
C ASN A 621 -12.83 -14.42 4.43
N GLN A 622 -12.65 -13.24 5.03
CA GLN A 622 -11.34 -12.70 5.37
C GLN A 622 -11.13 -12.65 6.88
N THR A 623 -9.88 -12.77 7.30
CA THR A 623 -9.44 -12.70 8.69
C THR A 623 -8.64 -11.41 8.89
N PHE A 624 -8.99 -10.64 9.92
CA PHE A 624 -8.35 -9.38 10.28
C PHE A 624 -7.76 -9.47 11.68
N THR A 625 -6.63 -8.83 11.93
CA THR A 625 -6.04 -8.64 13.27
C THR A 625 -5.78 -7.17 13.48
N ASP A 626 -6.53 -6.55 14.38
CA ASP A 626 -6.45 -5.11 14.64
C ASP A 626 -6.22 -4.82 16.12
N GLN A 627 -5.65 -3.64 16.42
CA GLN A 627 -5.51 -3.16 17.79
C GLN A 627 -6.88 -2.86 18.40
N VAL A 628 -7.08 -3.29 19.64
CA VAL A 628 -8.31 -3.05 20.38
C VAL A 628 -8.27 -1.63 20.94
N ILE A 629 -9.18 -0.78 20.49
CA ILE A 629 -9.34 0.60 20.95
C ILE A 629 -10.24 0.65 22.18
N GLU A 630 -11.31 -0.14 22.20
CA GLU A 630 -12.24 -0.21 23.32
C GLU A 630 -12.74 -1.65 23.50
N TYR A 631 -12.98 -2.04 24.76
CA TYR A 631 -13.57 -3.33 25.10
C TYR A 631 -14.80 -3.17 26.01
N ALA A 632 -15.95 -3.63 25.53
CA ALA A 632 -17.24 -3.58 26.19
C ALA A 632 -17.84 -4.99 26.34
N PRO A 633 -17.55 -5.74 27.43
CA PRO A 633 -17.88 -7.17 27.56
C PRO A 633 -19.38 -7.50 27.53
N THR A 634 -20.25 -6.49 27.68
CA THR A 634 -21.71 -6.67 27.65
C THR A 634 -22.35 -6.16 26.36
N ALA A 635 -21.56 -5.69 25.39
CA ALA A 635 -22.06 -5.24 24.10
C ALA A 635 -22.14 -6.41 23.11
N ALA A 636 -23.05 -6.33 22.14
CA ALA A 636 -23.14 -7.29 21.04
C ALA A 636 -21.82 -7.37 20.24
N SER A 637 -21.10 -6.24 20.18
CA SER A 637 -19.76 -6.12 19.64
C SER A 637 -18.78 -5.76 20.75
N PRO A 638 -18.20 -6.74 21.46
CA PRO A 638 -17.41 -6.45 22.64
C PRO A 638 -16.04 -5.86 22.37
N PHE A 639 -15.47 -6.01 21.16
CA PHE A 639 -14.23 -5.32 20.79
C PHE A 639 -14.53 -4.23 19.77
N ILE A 640 -14.03 -3.03 20.02
CA ILE A 640 -13.99 -1.96 19.03
C ILE A 640 -12.55 -1.85 18.54
N VAL A 641 -12.37 -2.01 17.24
CA VAL A 641 -11.06 -1.91 16.57
C VAL A 641 -10.99 -0.71 15.64
N ASP A 642 -9.77 -0.21 15.42
CA ASP A 642 -9.52 0.69 14.30
C ASP A 642 -9.65 -0.11 13.01
N ARG A 643 -10.59 0.24 12.11
CA ARG A 643 -10.50 -0.33 10.77
C ARG A 643 -9.48 0.43 9.97
N HIS A 644 -8.32 -0.19 9.80
CA HIS A 644 -7.41 0.12 8.70
C HIS A 644 -8.09 -0.07 7.31
N SER A 645 -9.28 -0.68 7.24
CA SER A 645 -10.03 -0.93 5.99
C SER A 645 -10.56 0.32 5.28
N HIS A 646 -10.40 1.52 5.86
CA HIS A 646 -10.68 2.81 5.20
C HIS A 646 -9.41 3.63 4.97
N LEU A 647 -8.23 3.09 5.23
CA LEU A 647 -6.98 3.81 4.97
C LEU A 647 -6.58 3.80 3.50
N TRP A 648 -7.16 2.89 2.69
CA TRP A 648 -6.88 2.83 1.25
C TRP A 648 -7.27 4.10 0.49
N THR A 649 -8.08 4.94 1.13
CA THR A 649 -8.58 6.20 0.61
C THR A 649 -8.06 7.44 1.33
N ALA A 650 -7.08 7.27 2.21
CA ALA A 650 -6.47 8.38 2.92
C ALA A 650 -5.91 9.46 1.97
N PHE A 651 -5.64 9.10 0.71
CA PHE A 651 -5.10 9.98 -0.32
C PHE A 651 -6.14 10.62 -1.25
N PHE A 652 -7.44 10.46 -1.00
CA PHE A 652 -8.50 11.09 -1.82
C PHE A 652 -8.96 12.44 -1.31
N ARG A 653 -8.47 12.86 -0.14
CA ARG A 653 -8.95 14.04 0.56
C ARG A 653 -8.40 15.31 -0.08
N GLU A 654 -9.27 16.27 -0.27
CA GLU A 654 -8.91 17.67 -0.50
C GLU A 654 -8.23 18.28 0.75
N ALA A 655 -7.54 19.40 0.55
CA ALA A 655 -7.03 20.22 1.64
C ALA A 655 -8.20 20.69 2.53
N LEU A 656 -8.08 20.54 3.84
CA LEU A 656 -9.19 20.90 4.76
C LEU A 656 -9.50 22.40 4.84
N ASN A 657 -8.57 23.22 4.37
CA ASN A 657 -8.74 24.66 4.24
C ASN A 657 -9.07 25.06 2.80
N ILE A 658 -9.51 24.13 1.94
CA ILE A 658 -9.83 24.41 0.53
C ILE A 658 -10.83 25.56 0.41
N ARG A 659 -10.54 26.48 -0.53
CA ARG A 659 -11.45 27.58 -0.83
C ARG A 659 -12.54 27.16 -1.77
N TRP A 660 -13.62 27.93 -1.73
CA TRP A 660 -14.78 27.74 -2.58
C TRP A 660 -14.43 27.61 -4.07
N GLU A 661 -13.65 28.56 -4.55
CA GLU A 661 -13.27 28.68 -5.95
C GLU A 661 -12.45 27.46 -6.40
N THR A 662 -11.65 26.91 -5.49
CA THR A 662 -10.84 25.71 -5.70
C THR A 662 -11.66 24.42 -5.57
N HIS A 663 -12.63 24.36 -4.65
CA HIS A 663 -13.38 23.13 -4.35
C HIS A 663 -14.10 22.58 -5.59
N ASN A 664 -14.82 23.45 -6.32
CA ASN A 664 -15.49 23.05 -7.55
C ASN A 664 -14.51 22.56 -8.63
N GLN A 665 -13.34 23.20 -8.71
CA GLN A 665 -12.30 22.82 -9.65
C GLN A 665 -11.66 21.48 -9.26
N PHE A 666 -11.43 21.24 -7.97
CA PHE A 666 -10.93 20.00 -7.42
C PHE A 666 -11.85 18.82 -7.76
N LEU A 667 -13.16 18.95 -7.54
CA LEU A 667 -14.13 17.90 -7.87
C LEU A 667 -14.19 17.65 -9.39
N SER A 668 -14.15 18.71 -10.19
CA SER A 668 -14.16 18.60 -11.65
C SER A 668 -12.86 17.98 -12.19
N GLY A 669 -11.72 18.32 -11.60
CA GLY A 669 -10.42 17.73 -11.92
C GLY A 669 -10.34 16.26 -11.51
N ARG A 670 -10.86 15.90 -10.32
CA ARG A 670 -11.01 14.50 -9.88
C ARG A 670 -11.79 13.69 -10.90
N ARG A 671 -12.89 14.25 -11.42
CA ARG A 671 -13.68 13.60 -12.48
C ARG A 671 -12.81 13.26 -13.68
N ILE A 672 -12.05 14.22 -14.23
CA ILE A 672 -11.16 14.00 -15.37
C ILE A 672 -10.07 12.96 -15.04
N PHE A 673 -9.47 13.03 -13.85
CA PHE A 673 -8.40 12.12 -13.42
C PHE A 673 -8.83 10.64 -13.40
N HIS A 674 -10.11 10.40 -13.13
CA HIS A 674 -10.75 9.10 -13.06
C HIS A 674 -11.40 8.66 -14.38
N THR A 675 -11.29 9.44 -15.44
CA THR A 675 -11.83 9.11 -16.76
C THR A 675 -10.78 8.40 -17.62
N ASP A 676 -11.21 7.36 -18.31
CA ASP A 676 -10.48 6.72 -19.40
C ASP A 676 -10.59 7.57 -20.68
N PHE A 677 -9.46 8.08 -21.17
CA PHE A 677 -9.36 8.96 -22.33
C PHE A 677 -9.56 8.24 -23.68
N VAL A 678 -9.72 6.92 -23.68
CA VAL A 678 -10.09 6.15 -24.88
C VAL A 678 -11.60 6.06 -24.98
N THR A 679 -12.27 5.72 -23.89
CA THR A 679 -13.68 5.34 -23.87
C THR A 679 -14.61 6.40 -23.28
N GLY A 680 -14.06 7.37 -22.53
CA GLY A 680 -14.81 8.31 -21.71
C GLY A 680 -15.37 7.68 -20.43
N LYS A 681 -15.18 6.39 -20.18
CA LYS A 681 -15.73 5.70 -19.01
C LYS A 681 -15.00 6.11 -17.74
N HIS A 682 -15.74 6.17 -16.63
CA HIS A 682 -15.13 6.31 -15.31
C HIS A 682 -14.65 4.98 -14.77
N PHE A 683 -13.59 5.03 -13.97
CA PHE A 683 -13.06 3.88 -13.26
C PHE A 683 -14.09 3.27 -12.28
N GLU A 684 -14.88 4.11 -11.61
CA GLU A 684 -15.95 3.67 -10.72
C GLU A 684 -17.18 3.20 -11.50
N ALA A 685 -17.68 2.02 -11.15
CA ALA A 685 -18.90 1.50 -11.74
C ALA A 685 -20.09 2.45 -11.52
N GLY A 686 -20.96 2.55 -12.54
CA GLY A 686 -22.23 3.28 -12.58
C GLY A 686 -22.16 4.81 -12.45
N ASN A 687 -20.97 5.39 -12.53
CA ASN A 687 -20.83 6.80 -12.87
C ASN A 687 -21.08 7.03 -14.38
N PRO A 688 -21.65 8.19 -14.78
CA PRO A 688 -21.93 8.52 -16.18
C PRO A 688 -20.64 8.65 -17.01
N ASP A 689 -20.59 8.06 -18.20
CA ASP A 689 -19.45 8.27 -19.10
C ASP A 689 -19.24 9.77 -19.40
N PHE A 690 -17.99 10.22 -19.36
CA PHE A 690 -17.57 11.55 -19.77
C PHE A 690 -17.16 11.50 -21.25
N THR A 691 -18.15 11.42 -22.13
CA THR A 691 -17.97 11.16 -23.56
C THR A 691 -17.14 12.22 -24.28
N GLU A 692 -17.08 13.45 -23.79
CA GLU A 692 -16.22 14.51 -24.32
C GLU A 692 -14.71 14.30 -24.06
N LEU A 693 -14.34 13.27 -23.29
CA LEU A 693 -12.97 12.81 -23.12
C LEU A 693 -12.68 11.49 -23.84
N ALA A 694 -13.68 10.88 -24.48
CA ALA A 694 -13.47 9.67 -25.28
C ALA A 694 -12.68 10.00 -26.56
N ASN A 695 -11.93 9.01 -27.05
CA ASN A 695 -11.14 9.09 -28.28
C ASN A 695 -10.09 10.22 -28.28
N LEU A 696 -9.56 10.61 -27.13
CA LEU A 696 -8.41 11.52 -27.06
C LEU A 696 -7.10 10.70 -27.03
N ALA A 697 -7.02 9.63 -26.25
CA ALA A 697 -5.84 8.75 -26.16
C ALA A 697 -5.75 7.77 -27.35
N THR A 698 -5.56 8.28 -28.57
CA THR A 698 -5.65 7.49 -29.82
C THR A 698 -4.30 6.99 -30.36
N GLY A 699 -3.19 7.45 -29.80
CA GLY A 699 -1.84 7.16 -30.26
C GLY A 699 -1.11 6.08 -29.46
N LEU A 700 0.15 6.37 -29.15
CA LEU A 700 1.00 5.57 -28.26
C LEU A 700 0.69 5.89 -26.81
N THR A 701 0.55 4.86 -25.97
CA THR A 701 0.14 5.03 -24.56
C THR A 701 0.88 4.06 -23.64
N ILE A 702 1.14 4.45 -22.41
CA ILE A 702 1.39 3.51 -21.30
C ILE A 702 0.04 3.05 -20.74
N ASN A 703 -0.84 4.01 -20.45
CA ASN A 703 -2.17 3.77 -19.88
C ASN A 703 -3.17 4.75 -20.51
N SER A 704 -4.47 4.55 -20.27
CA SER A 704 -5.55 5.38 -20.80
C SER A 704 -6.19 6.31 -19.75
N SER A 705 -5.78 6.24 -18.48
CA SER A 705 -6.29 7.12 -17.42
C SER A 705 -5.20 7.45 -16.40
N CYS A 706 -5.34 8.59 -15.72
CA CYS A 706 -4.39 9.00 -14.67
C CYS A 706 -4.43 8.03 -13.48
N VAL A 707 -5.65 7.66 -13.04
CA VAL A 707 -5.86 6.69 -11.93
C VAL A 707 -5.31 5.29 -12.24
N GLY A 708 -5.23 4.91 -13.52
CA GLY A 708 -4.62 3.64 -13.95
C GLY A 708 -3.13 3.54 -13.61
N CYS A 709 -2.43 4.67 -13.52
CA CYS A 709 -1.04 4.74 -13.06
C CYS A 709 -0.94 5.09 -11.56
N HIS A 710 -1.81 5.95 -11.05
CA HIS A 710 -1.82 6.43 -9.67
C HIS A 710 -2.92 5.75 -8.85
N VAL A 711 -2.69 4.49 -8.47
CA VAL A 711 -3.67 3.68 -7.74
C VAL A 711 -4.07 4.42 -6.47
N ASN A 712 -5.34 4.80 -6.36
CA ASN A 712 -5.88 5.50 -5.19
C ASN A 712 -5.11 6.81 -4.84
N ASN A 713 -4.61 7.55 -5.83
CA ASN A 713 -3.69 8.70 -5.69
C ASN A 713 -2.32 8.36 -5.07
N GLY A 714 -2.08 7.06 -4.83
CA GLY A 714 -0.83 6.49 -4.37
C GLY A 714 0.08 6.13 -5.55
N ARG A 715 0.81 5.05 -5.36
CA ARG A 715 1.85 4.58 -6.27
C ARG A 715 1.27 3.65 -7.34
N GLY A 716 2.02 3.48 -8.42
CA GLY A 716 1.71 2.49 -9.45
C GLY A 716 1.83 1.06 -8.92
N GLN A 717 1.26 0.10 -9.65
CA GLN A 717 1.23 -1.31 -9.27
C GLN A 717 2.64 -1.85 -8.98
N ALA A 718 2.76 -2.72 -7.98
CA ALA A 718 4.01 -3.35 -7.60
C ALA A 718 4.62 -4.16 -8.77
N PRO A 719 5.86 -3.85 -9.19
CA PRO A 719 6.53 -4.66 -10.19
C PRO A 719 6.96 -6.00 -9.61
N VAL A 720 6.52 -7.07 -10.26
CA VAL A 720 6.95 -8.44 -10.01
C VAL A 720 7.81 -8.92 -11.17
N ALA A 721 8.54 -10.03 -10.99
CA ALA A 721 9.31 -10.59 -12.09
C ALA A 721 8.37 -10.97 -13.26
N GLY A 722 8.73 -10.57 -14.48
CA GLY A 722 7.89 -10.63 -15.67
C GLY A 722 7.84 -9.28 -16.39
N GLN A 723 6.81 -9.08 -17.21
CA GLN A 723 6.56 -7.80 -17.87
C GLN A 723 6.22 -6.73 -16.82
N LEU A 724 6.81 -5.54 -16.98
CA LEU A 724 6.47 -4.39 -16.14
C LEU A 724 4.99 -4.00 -16.32
N PRO A 725 4.30 -3.62 -15.24
CA PRO A 725 2.90 -3.22 -15.34
C PRO A 725 2.76 -1.92 -16.11
N ASN A 726 1.64 -1.75 -16.82
CA ASN A 726 1.26 -0.53 -17.55
C ASN A 726 0.86 0.64 -16.62
N SER A 727 1.40 0.67 -15.41
CA SER A 727 1.36 1.78 -14.45
C SER A 727 2.77 2.31 -14.13
N MET A 728 3.81 1.73 -14.77
CA MET A 728 5.18 2.18 -14.71
C MET A 728 5.62 2.76 -16.05
N ALA A 729 6.20 3.96 -16.02
CA ALA A 729 6.81 4.56 -17.20
C ALA A 729 8.25 4.06 -17.36
N VAL A 730 8.67 3.71 -18.57
CA VAL A 730 10.08 3.44 -18.87
C VAL A 730 10.63 4.64 -19.63
N LYS A 731 11.29 5.56 -18.90
CA LYS A 731 11.94 6.72 -19.53
C LYS A 731 13.07 6.24 -20.45
N VAL A 732 13.24 6.89 -21.58
CA VAL A 732 14.32 6.64 -22.55
C VAL A 732 14.97 7.92 -23.01
N SER A 733 16.22 7.82 -23.46
CA SER A 733 17.00 8.98 -23.90
C SER A 733 17.98 8.60 -25.02
N SER A 734 18.58 9.62 -25.63
CA SER A 734 19.74 9.46 -26.52
C SER A 734 21.05 9.16 -25.77
N GLY A 735 21.04 9.21 -24.43
CA GLY A 735 22.25 9.17 -23.58
C GLY A 735 22.99 10.51 -23.46
N ALA A 736 22.70 11.48 -24.34
CA ALA A 736 23.23 12.83 -24.23
C ALA A 736 22.44 13.67 -23.21
N THR A 737 23.03 14.78 -22.77
CA THR A 737 22.40 15.74 -21.86
C THR A 737 22.41 17.15 -22.44
N ASP A 738 21.50 17.99 -21.95
CA ASP A 738 21.59 19.43 -22.13
C ASP A 738 22.69 20.06 -21.24
N ALA A 739 22.81 21.39 -21.28
CA ALA A 739 23.79 22.14 -20.50
C ALA A 739 23.58 22.05 -18.97
N ASN A 740 22.37 21.70 -18.52
CA ASN A 740 22.01 21.57 -17.11
C ASN A 740 22.11 20.11 -16.62
N GLY A 741 22.49 19.18 -17.51
CA GLY A 741 22.60 17.75 -17.19
C GLY A 741 21.29 16.98 -17.34
N ASN A 742 20.23 17.56 -17.90
CA ASN A 742 18.99 16.84 -18.16
C ASN A 742 19.14 15.94 -19.40
N ALA A 743 18.65 14.71 -19.32
CA ALA A 743 18.73 13.75 -20.42
C ALA A 743 17.96 14.25 -21.65
N LEU A 744 18.58 14.19 -22.83
CA LEU A 744 17.94 14.53 -24.09
C LEU A 744 17.08 13.34 -24.60
N PRO A 745 15.90 13.59 -25.19
CA PRO A 745 15.03 12.53 -25.69
C PRO A 745 15.73 11.58 -26.66
N HIS A 746 15.28 10.34 -26.72
CA HIS A 746 15.68 9.40 -27.76
C HIS A 746 15.17 9.88 -29.13
N ASN A 747 16.02 9.85 -30.16
CA ASN A 747 15.68 10.40 -31.48
C ASN A 747 14.45 9.73 -32.12
N TYR A 748 14.23 8.44 -31.83
CA TYR A 748 13.10 7.65 -32.35
C TYR A 748 11.93 7.54 -31.35
N PHE A 749 12.14 6.92 -30.19
CA PHE A 749 11.10 6.72 -29.15
C PHE A 749 10.74 7.96 -28.29
N GLY A 750 11.45 9.08 -28.39
CA GLY A 750 11.15 10.26 -27.56
C GLY A 750 11.58 10.09 -26.10
N LYS A 751 10.74 10.47 -25.14
CA LYS A 751 11.11 10.46 -23.71
C LYS A 751 10.71 9.18 -22.97
N VAL A 752 9.78 8.39 -23.51
CA VAL A 752 9.15 7.25 -22.84
C VAL A 752 8.91 6.13 -23.84
N LEU A 753 9.06 4.87 -23.42
CA LEU A 753 8.64 3.72 -24.21
C LEU A 753 7.18 3.39 -23.97
N HIS A 754 6.41 3.29 -25.05
CA HIS A 754 5.00 2.98 -25.02
C HIS A 754 4.74 1.49 -25.30
N PRO A 755 4.28 0.71 -24.31
CA PRO A 755 3.95 -0.70 -24.49
C PRO A 755 2.64 -0.93 -25.25
N GLN A 756 1.86 0.12 -25.51
CA GLN A 756 0.59 0.03 -26.20
C GLN A 756 0.51 1.03 -27.35
N SER A 757 -0.17 0.61 -28.42
CA SER A 757 -0.63 1.50 -29.48
C SER A 757 -2.14 1.33 -29.63
N ARG A 758 -2.83 2.46 -29.76
CA ARG A 758 -4.27 2.54 -30.05
C ARG A 758 -4.56 2.87 -31.51
N ASN A 759 -3.51 3.09 -32.30
CA ASN A 759 -3.60 3.34 -33.72
C ASN A 759 -3.07 2.14 -34.52
N GLY A 760 -3.90 1.51 -35.35
CA GLY A 760 -3.51 0.35 -36.14
C GLY A 760 -2.37 0.60 -37.15
N GLY A 761 -2.06 1.87 -37.46
CA GLY A 761 -0.95 2.27 -38.31
C GLY A 761 0.37 2.58 -37.58
N VAL A 762 0.38 2.55 -36.24
CA VAL A 762 1.57 2.82 -35.43
C VAL A 762 1.84 1.60 -34.54
N PRO A 763 2.99 0.92 -34.65
CA PRO A 763 3.31 -0.18 -33.74
C PRO A 763 3.47 0.32 -32.30
N ALA A 764 3.14 -0.52 -31.31
CA ALA A 764 3.65 -0.31 -29.95
C ALA A 764 5.19 -0.36 -29.98
N GLU A 765 5.85 0.36 -29.08
CA GLU A 765 7.30 0.59 -29.19
C GLU A 765 8.11 -0.54 -28.56
N ALA A 766 7.81 -0.91 -27.31
CA ALA A 766 8.56 -1.93 -26.59
C ALA A 766 7.81 -2.47 -25.36
N ILE A 767 8.13 -3.71 -25.00
CA ILE A 767 7.77 -4.31 -23.71
C ILE A 767 9.04 -4.42 -22.86
N THR A 768 8.99 -3.98 -21.61
CA THR A 768 10.11 -4.13 -20.67
C THR A 768 9.83 -5.25 -19.69
N ASN A 769 10.75 -6.21 -19.62
CA ASN A 769 10.71 -7.31 -18.68
C ASN A 769 11.68 -7.08 -17.52
N LEU A 770 11.33 -7.60 -16.37
CA LEU A 770 12.03 -7.49 -15.10
C LEU A 770 12.30 -8.88 -14.52
N SER A 771 13.51 -9.08 -14.02
CA SER A 771 13.85 -10.16 -13.11
C SER A 771 14.62 -9.59 -11.92
N TYR A 772 14.79 -10.36 -10.85
CA TYR A 772 15.50 -9.89 -9.66
C TYR A 772 16.68 -10.80 -9.32
N THR A 773 17.78 -10.19 -8.91
CA THR A 773 18.89 -10.87 -8.23
C THR A 773 18.84 -10.50 -6.75
N ASN A 774 18.84 -11.51 -5.88
CA ASN A 774 18.85 -11.27 -4.44
C ASN A 774 20.27 -10.98 -3.95
N ILE A 775 20.42 -9.91 -3.15
CA ILE A 775 21.67 -9.53 -2.49
C ILE A 775 21.50 -9.80 -0.99
N ALA A 776 22.26 -10.74 -0.44
CA ALA A 776 22.28 -11.00 0.98
C ALA A 776 23.14 -9.97 1.72
N GLY A 777 22.74 -9.64 2.95
CA GLY A 777 23.54 -8.83 3.86
C GLY A 777 23.24 -9.16 5.31
N THR A 778 23.95 -8.50 6.23
CA THR A 778 23.80 -8.73 7.66
C THR A 778 23.95 -7.40 8.40
N PHE A 779 23.09 -7.16 9.38
CA PHE A 779 23.22 -6.08 10.36
C PHE A 779 24.41 -6.35 11.29
N ASN A 780 24.93 -5.34 11.97
CA ASN A 780 26.09 -5.51 12.85
C ASN A 780 25.79 -6.38 14.08
N ASP A 781 24.51 -6.58 14.42
CA ASP A 781 24.06 -7.52 15.45
C ASP A 781 23.94 -8.98 14.98
N GLY A 782 24.28 -9.25 13.71
CA GLY A 782 24.23 -10.58 13.11
C GLY A 782 22.89 -10.94 12.46
N THR A 783 21.87 -10.08 12.55
CA THR A 783 20.58 -10.31 11.89
C THR A 783 20.74 -10.25 10.36
N ALA A 784 20.28 -11.27 9.63
CA ALA A 784 20.36 -11.29 8.17
C ALA A 784 19.29 -10.39 7.52
N TYR A 785 19.62 -9.82 6.36
CA TYR A 785 18.66 -9.15 5.48
C TYR A 785 18.92 -9.52 4.01
N GLN A 786 17.97 -9.22 3.13
CA GLN A 786 18.10 -9.46 1.69
C GLN A 786 17.49 -8.29 0.90
N LEU A 787 18.22 -7.79 -0.10
CA LEU A 787 17.75 -6.79 -1.07
C LEU A 787 17.46 -7.44 -2.42
N GLN A 788 16.61 -6.81 -3.24
CA GLN A 788 16.33 -7.24 -4.61
C GLN A 788 16.90 -6.26 -5.63
N ALA A 789 17.91 -6.67 -6.38
CA ALA A 789 18.46 -5.89 -7.49
C ALA A 789 17.69 -6.21 -8.78
N PRO A 790 17.06 -5.23 -9.44
CA PRO A 790 16.33 -5.48 -10.67
C PRO A 790 17.26 -5.64 -11.88
N ASN A 791 16.96 -6.61 -12.74
CA ASN A 791 17.57 -6.78 -14.05
C ASN A 791 16.49 -6.59 -15.11
N TYR A 792 16.65 -5.56 -15.95
CA TYR A 792 15.70 -5.22 -16.99
C TYR A 792 16.17 -5.71 -18.36
N SER A 793 15.22 -6.14 -19.18
CA SER A 793 15.42 -6.40 -20.61
C SER A 793 14.30 -5.79 -21.42
N VAL A 794 14.66 -4.97 -22.41
CA VAL A 794 13.70 -4.30 -23.30
C VAL A 794 13.53 -5.13 -24.57
N GLN A 795 12.30 -5.58 -24.83
CA GLN A 795 11.89 -6.20 -26.09
C GLN A 795 11.31 -5.11 -26.98
N VAL A 796 12.08 -4.68 -27.97
CA VAL A 796 11.63 -3.70 -28.97
C VAL A 796 10.61 -4.37 -29.90
N LEU A 797 9.47 -3.71 -30.08
CA LEU A 797 8.37 -4.12 -30.96
C LEU A 797 8.39 -3.30 -32.26
N ASP A 798 8.73 -2.01 -32.17
CA ASP A 798 9.01 -1.17 -33.33
C ASP A 798 10.51 -1.20 -33.68
N ASN A 799 10.90 -2.19 -34.49
CA ASN A 799 12.30 -2.44 -34.86
C ASN A 799 12.97 -1.27 -35.59
N ALA A 800 12.21 -0.34 -36.16
CA ALA A 800 12.77 0.83 -36.83
C ALA A 800 13.47 1.79 -35.85
N GLY A 801 13.13 1.74 -34.56
CA GLY A 801 13.79 2.53 -33.52
C GLY A 801 15.12 1.97 -33.01
N GLY A 802 15.49 0.75 -33.40
CA GLY A 802 16.74 0.12 -32.99
C GLY A 802 16.79 -0.26 -31.51
N ALA A 803 18.00 -0.52 -31.01
CA ALA A 803 18.21 -0.96 -29.63
C ALA A 803 18.06 0.18 -28.62
N VAL A 804 17.37 -0.08 -27.51
CA VAL A 804 17.25 0.86 -26.39
C VAL A 804 18.34 0.58 -25.36
N ASN A 805 19.36 1.43 -25.35
CA ASN A 805 20.51 1.28 -24.43
C ASN A 805 20.40 2.16 -23.17
N ASN A 806 19.72 3.30 -23.28
CA ASN A 806 19.61 4.27 -22.20
C ASN A 806 18.16 4.40 -21.73
N PHE A 807 17.85 3.80 -20.58
CA PHE A 807 16.49 3.77 -20.06
C PHE A 807 16.44 3.74 -18.53
N SER A 808 15.30 4.10 -17.96
CA SER A 808 15.04 4.03 -16.53
C SER A 808 13.55 3.79 -16.23
N PRO A 809 13.21 2.65 -15.60
CA PRO A 809 11.87 2.39 -15.11
C PRO A 809 11.49 3.32 -13.95
N ARG A 810 10.28 3.85 -14.01
CA ARG A 810 9.67 4.81 -13.07
C ARG A 810 8.34 4.28 -12.59
N MET A 811 8.26 3.95 -11.31
CA MET A 811 6.99 3.79 -10.62
C MET A 811 6.31 5.16 -10.50
N ALA A 812 5.00 5.21 -10.77
CA ALA A 812 4.21 6.39 -10.48
C ALA A 812 4.32 6.76 -8.98
N GLN A 813 4.50 8.04 -8.70
CA GLN A 813 4.62 8.56 -7.33
C GLN A 813 3.24 8.84 -6.74
N THR A 814 3.15 8.81 -5.41
CA THR A 814 2.02 9.36 -4.68
C THR A 814 1.87 10.86 -5.00
N ILE A 815 0.64 11.32 -5.24
CA ILE A 815 0.35 12.69 -5.72
C ILE A 815 -0.26 13.62 -4.65
N VAL A 816 -0.33 13.18 -3.39
CA VAL A 816 -0.88 13.98 -2.30
C VAL A 816 0.10 15.05 -1.80
N GLY A 817 -0.43 16.24 -1.48
CA GLY A 817 0.34 17.35 -0.93
C GLY A 817 1.28 18.04 -1.93
N LEU A 818 1.22 17.71 -3.22
CA LEU A 818 2.14 18.28 -4.20
C LEU A 818 2.01 19.81 -4.34
N GLY A 819 0.80 20.37 -4.20
CA GLY A 819 0.62 21.83 -4.21
C GLY A 819 1.37 22.54 -3.08
N LEU A 820 1.49 21.92 -1.91
CA LEU A 820 2.29 22.47 -0.80
C LEU A 820 3.79 22.48 -1.17
N LEU A 821 4.27 21.48 -1.92
CA LEU A 821 5.66 21.44 -2.41
C LEU A 821 5.90 22.44 -3.55
N GLU A 822 4.91 22.66 -4.42
CA GLU A 822 4.93 23.71 -5.45
C GLU A 822 5.05 25.10 -4.84
N ALA A 823 4.35 25.33 -3.72
CA ALA A 823 4.32 26.60 -3.01
C ALA A 823 5.59 26.90 -2.20
N VAL A 824 6.54 25.98 -2.03
CA VAL A 824 7.83 26.26 -1.35
C VAL A 824 8.67 27.20 -2.23
N PRO A 825 9.11 28.38 -1.77
CA PRO A 825 9.88 29.29 -2.62
C PRO A 825 11.26 28.72 -2.97
N GLU A 826 11.76 29.00 -4.18
CA GLU A 826 13.07 28.49 -4.63
C GLU A 826 14.21 28.91 -3.69
N SER A 827 14.09 30.08 -3.04
CA SER A 827 15.08 30.56 -2.08
C SER A 827 15.26 29.62 -0.88
N VAL A 828 14.22 28.87 -0.48
CA VAL A 828 14.33 27.86 0.59
C VAL A 828 15.10 26.64 0.09
N LEU A 829 14.93 26.23 -1.17
CA LEU A 829 15.71 25.13 -1.75
C LEU A 829 17.19 25.52 -1.92
N LEU A 830 17.45 26.75 -2.38
CA LEU A 830 18.79 27.26 -2.61
C LEU A 830 19.60 27.47 -1.32
N GLN A 831 18.97 27.60 -0.16
CA GLN A 831 19.68 27.60 1.13
C GLN A 831 20.37 26.27 1.43
N ARG A 832 19.93 25.18 0.80
CA ARG A 832 20.50 23.83 0.95
C ARG A 832 21.23 23.35 -0.31
N HIS A 833 21.36 24.22 -1.31
CA HIS A 833 22.14 23.94 -2.50
C HIS A 833 23.62 23.98 -2.15
N ASP A 834 24.24 22.80 -2.08
CA ASP A 834 25.67 22.64 -1.82
C ASP A 834 26.28 21.54 -2.72
N PRO A 835 26.33 21.74 -4.05
CA PRO A 835 26.78 20.70 -4.98
C PRO A 835 28.26 20.34 -4.85
N ASN A 836 29.02 21.08 -4.04
CA ASN A 836 30.45 20.86 -3.84
C ASN A 836 30.79 20.37 -2.41
N ASP A 837 29.78 20.08 -1.58
CA ASP A 837 29.97 19.73 -0.15
C ASP A 837 30.91 20.73 0.55
N SER A 838 30.60 22.02 0.37
CA SER A 838 31.42 23.13 0.83
C SER A 838 31.47 23.21 2.36
N ASN A 839 30.45 22.65 3.02
CA ASN A 839 30.38 22.57 4.48
C ASN A 839 31.07 21.31 5.06
N GLY A 840 31.46 20.34 4.21
CA GLY A 840 32.15 19.11 4.58
C GLY A 840 31.32 18.12 5.40
N ASP A 841 29.99 18.16 5.29
CA ASP A 841 29.08 17.24 5.96
C ASP A 841 28.86 15.92 5.19
N GLY A 842 29.40 15.83 3.97
CA GLY A 842 29.31 14.66 3.09
C GLY A 842 28.05 14.61 2.24
N ILE A 843 27.21 15.65 2.26
CA ILE A 843 25.98 15.78 1.49
C ILE A 843 26.17 16.87 0.44
N SER A 844 25.88 16.56 -0.82
CA SER A 844 26.12 17.43 -1.97
C SER A 844 24.82 17.85 -2.67
N GLY A 845 23.79 18.17 -1.89
CA GLY A 845 22.44 18.44 -2.37
C GLY A 845 22.42 19.49 -3.49
N ARG A 846 21.87 19.13 -4.65
CA ARG A 846 21.87 19.98 -5.85
C ARG A 846 20.46 20.29 -6.35
N VAL A 847 20.19 21.54 -6.68
CA VAL A 847 18.96 21.90 -7.41
C VAL A 847 19.07 21.46 -8.86
N ASN A 848 17.96 20.99 -9.44
CA ASN A 848 17.90 20.79 -10.89
C ASN A 848 17.35 22.05 -11.58
N GLN A 849 18.08 22.60 -12.55
CA GLN A 849 17.61 23.72 -13.38
C GLN A 849 16.91 23.20 -14.62
N VAL A 850 15.68 23.67 -14.83
CA VAL A 850 14.79 23.21 -15.89
C VAL A 850 14.21 24.39 -16.65
N THR A 851 13.88 24.18 -17.92
CA THR A 851 13.16 25.17 -18.71
C THR A 851 11.66 24.95 -18.53
N ASP A 852 10.93 25.97 -18.09
CA ASP A 852 9.47 25.97 -18.11
C ASP A 852 8.99 26.06 -19.57
N LEU A 853 8.29 25.02 -20.02
CA LEU A 853 7.88 24.91 -21.43
C LEU A 853 6.80 25.93 -21.83
N LYS A 854 6.07 26.47 -20.86
CA LYS A 854 5.02 27.48 -21.10
C LYS A 854 5.61 28.88 -21.24
N THR A 855 6.61 29.22 -20.44
CA THR A 855 7.20 30.57 -20.38
C THR A 855 8.55 30.70 -21.07
N GLY A 856 9.27 29.59 -21.30
CA GLY A 856 10.65 29.56 -21.78
C GLY A 856 11.70 29.93 -20.72
N GLU A 857 11.28 30.15 -19.47
CA GLU A 857 12.14 30.67 -18.41
C GLU A 857 12.89 29.54 -17.68
N GLN A 858 14.10 29.82 -17.22
CA GLN A 858 14.83 28.90 -16.35
C GLN A 858 14.22 28.90 -14.95
N ARG A 859 13.87 27.72 -14.46
CA ARG A 859 13.22 27.47 -13.16
C ARG A 859 13.99 26.41 -12.37
N ILE A 860 13.68 26.29 -11.08
CA ILE A 860 14.14 25.17 -10.26
C ILE A 860 13.09 24.06 -10.32
N GLY A 861 13.52 22.87 -10.71
CA GLY A 861 12.66 21.71 -10.80
C GLY A 861 12.37 21.09 -9.43
N ARG A 862 11.20 20.46 -9.32
CA ARG A 862 10.61 19.95 -8.05
C ARG A 862 9.92 18.60 -8.23
N PHE A 863 9.34 18.37 -9.41
CA PHE A 863 8.50 17.22 -9.69
C PHE A 863 9.20 16.18 -10.56
N GLY A 864 8.73 14.94 -10.46
CA GLY A 864 9.42 13.77 -11.02
C GLY A 864 10.56 13.25 -10.13
N TRP A 865 11.09 12.09 -10.49
CA TRP A 865 12.15 11.41 -9.72
C TRP A 865 13.52 12.11 -9.78
N LYS A 866 13.73 12.95 -10.80
CA LYS A 866 14.95 13.73 -11.03
C LYS A 866 14.70 15.25 -10.93
N ALA A 867 13.60 15.67 -10.28
CA ALA A 867 13.19 17.08 -10.20
C ALA A 867 13.23 17.77 -11.57
N SER A 868 12.72 17.11 -12.63
CA SER A 868 12.88 17.56 -14.02
C SER A 868 11.79 18.52 -14.49
N ILE A 869 10.82 18.84 -13.63
CA ILE A 869 9.69 19.73 -13.92
C ILE A 869 9.45 20.67 -12.74
N ALA A 870 9.21 21.95 -13.03
CA ALA A 870 9.06 23.00 -12.01
C ALA A 870 7.62 23.20 -11.52
N THR A 871 6.61 23.04 -12.39
CA THR A 871 5.19 23.31 -12.06
C THR A 871 4.33 22.06 -12.19
N LEU A 872 3.23 22.00 -11.43
CA LEU A 872 2.22 20.96 -11.56
C LEU A 872 1.44 21.07 -12.86
N GLU A 873 1.29 22.26 -13.43
CA GLU A 873 0.67 22.43 -14.75
C GLU A 873 1.49 21.71 -15.84
N GLN A 874 2.81 21.95 -15.87
CA GLN A 874 3.69 21.24 -16.80
C GLN A 874 3.80 19.75 -16.45
N PHE A 875 3.77 19.37 -15.18
CA PHE A 875 3.78 17.96 -14.77
C PHE A 875 2.53 17.23 -15.27
N THR A 876 1.36 17.87 -15.18
CA THR A 876 0.09 17.38 -15.74
C THR A 876 0.21 17.20 -17.25
N ALA A 877 0.71 18.22 -17.96
CA ALA A 877 0.85 18.19 -19.41
C ALA A 877 1.86 17.13 -19.89
N ASP A 878 3.00 16.95 -19.20
CA ASP A 878 3.99 15.92 -19.53
C ASP A 878 3.41 14.52 -19.30
N ALA A 879 2.66 14.27 -18.23
CA ALA A 879 2.00 12.98 -18.01
C ALA A 879 0.88 12.70 -19.04
N LEU A 880 0.04 13.70 -19.34
CA LEU A 880 -0.98 13.58 -20.40
C LEU A 880 -0.35 13.23 -21.76
N HIS A 881 0.72 13.94 -22.12
CA HIS A 881 1.40 13.73 -23.39
C HIS A 881 2.15 12.39 -23.42
N GLU A 882 3.09 12.18 -22.50
CA GLU A 882 4.05 11.08 -22.55
C GLU A 882 3.52 9.75 -21.98
N ASP A 883 2.51 9.75 -21.11
CA ASP A 883 2.01 8.51 -20.49
C ASP A 883 0.63 8.11 -21.05
N ILE A 884 -0.23 9.08 -21.37
CA ILE A 884 -1.60 8.87 -21.84
C ILE A 884 -1.78 9.12 -23.35
N GLY A 885 -0.84 9.81 -24.00
CA GLY A 885 -0.89 10.11 -25.43
C GLY A 885 -1.89 11.20 -25.81
N VAL A 886 -2.15 12.16 -24.91
CA VAL A 886 -3.09 13.28 -25.10
C VAL A 886 -2.33 14.60 -25.20
N SER A 887 -2.54 15.31 -26.30
CA SER A 887 -1.89 16.60 -26.57
C SER A 887 -2.54 17.78 -25.85
N THR A 888 -1.73 18.76 -25.46
CA THR A 888 -2.13 19.99 -24.74
C THR A 888 -1.51 21.23 -25.39
N SER A 889 -1.84 22.43 -24.91
CA SER A 889 -1.17 23.67 -25.39
C SER A 889 0.33 23.72 -25.06
N ILE A 890 0.76 23.09 -23.96
CA ILE A 890 2.16 23.04 -23.51
C ILE A 890 2.97 22.02 -24.32
N LEU A 891 2.38 20.86 -24.61
CA LEU A 891 3.01 19.78 -25.38
C LEU A 891 2.05 19.31 -26.47
N GLN A 892 2.32 19.72 -27.70
CA GLN A 892 1.48 19.45 -28.87
C GLN A 892 2.03 18.30 -29.72
N GLY A 893 1.12 17.60 -30.40
CA GLY A 893 1.45 16.46 -31.24
C GLY A 893 1.58 15.16 -30.44
N PRO A 894 2.02 14.07 -31.10
CA PRO A 894 2.19 12.78 -30.45
C PRO A 894 3.49 12.68 -29.65
N ALA A 895 3.44 11.94 -28.54
CA ALA A 895 4.57 11.60 -27.70
C ALA A 895 5.47 10.53 -28.33
N CYS A 896 6.26 10.96 -29.31
CA CYS A 896 7.28 10.14 -29.94
C CYS A 896 8.44 11.01 -30.43
N GLY A 897 9.58 10.37 -30.67
CA GLY A 897 10.76 11.04 -31.17
C GLY A 897 10.60 11.53 -32.61
N ALA A 898 11.45 12.48 -32.97
CA ALA A 898 11.39 13.17 -34.27
C ALA A 898 11.49 12.21 -35.47
N ASN A 899 12.16 11.07 -35.31
CA ASN A 899 12.39 10.11 -36.39
C ASN A 899 11.30 9.03 -36.52
N GLN A 900 10.34 8.92 -35.59
CA GLN A 900 9.25 7.95 -35.70
C GLN A 900 8.12 8.50 -36.58
N THR A 901 8.37 8.56 -37.89
CA THR A 901 7.46 9.21 -38.86
C THR A 901 6.04 8.63 -38.87
N ALA A 902 5.88 7.33 -38.64
CA ALA A 902 4.56 6.70 -38.55
C ALA A 902 3.73 7.31 -37.41
N CYS A 903 4.32 7.42 -36.21
CA CYS A 903 3.70 8.07 -35.07
C CYS A 903 3.45 9.57 -35.34
N ARG A 904 4.46 10.30 -35.84
CA ARG A 904 4.35 11.74 -36.13
C ARG A 904 3.23 12.07 -37.12
N ASN A 905 2.98 11.20 -38.10
CA ASN A 905 1.93 11.40 -39.10
C ASN A 905 0.54 10.95 -38.63
N ALA A 906 0.47 9.99 -37.71
CA ALA A 906 -0.78 9.41 -37.22
C ALA A 906 -1.30 10.06 -35.93
N GLY A 907 -0.44 10.83 -35.26
CA GLY A 907 -0.77 11.52 -34.01
C GLY A 907 -1.69 12.73 -34.17
N PRO A 908 -2.11 13.33 -33.05
CA PRO A 908 -3.00 14.47 -33.05
C PRO A 908 -2.38 15.69 -33.72
N ASN A 909 -3.18 16.38 -34.53
CA ASN A 909 -2.81 17.65 -35.15
C ASN A 909 -3.32 18.82 -34.30
N GLY A 910 -2.63 19.12 -33.20
CA GLY A 910 -2.90 20.30 -32.37
C GLY A 910 -3.16 19.96 -30.90
N ILE A 911 -4.15 20.63 -30.31
CA ILE A 911 -4.53 20.52 -28.90
C ILE A 911 -5.79 19.65 -28.79
N GLU A 912 -5.70 18.53 -28.09
CA GLU A 912 -6.84 17.65 -27.80
C GLU A 912 -7.52 18.00 -26.47
N LEU A 913 -6.72 18.27 -25.43
CA LEU A 913 -7.22 18.70 -24.13
C LEU A 913 -6.93 20.19 -23.92
N ASN A 914 -7.99 20.99 -23.83
CA ASN A 914 -7.87 22.44 -23.67
C ASN A 914 -7.34 22.85 -22.28
N ASP A 915 -6.84 24.08 -22.19
CA ASP A 915 -6.21 24.65 -21.00
C ASP A 915 -7.13 24.65 -19.78
N ALA A 916 -8.44 24.83 -19.97
CA ALA A 916 -9.39 24.80 -18.87
C ALA A 916 -9.42 23.42 -18.20
N ARG A 917 -9.41 22.33 -18.98
CA ARG A 917 -9.39 20.96 -18.46
C ARG A 917 -8.02 20.57 -17.86
N VAL A 918 -6.93 21.03 -18.48
CA VAL A 918 -5.58 20.87 -17.90
C VAL A 918 -5.49 21.58 -16.55
N ASN A 919 -6.06 22.79 -16.43
CA ASN A 919 -6.12 23.53 -15.18
C ASN A 919 -6.96 22.79 -14.12
N LEU A 920 -8.08 22.19 -14.48
CA LEU A 920 -8.88 21.38 -13.54
C LEU A 920 -8.07 20.21 -12.97
N LEU A 921 -7.35 19.46 -13.81
CA LEU A 921 -6.45 18.39 -13.37
C LEU A 921 -5.29 18.92 -12.49
N THR A 922 -4.74 20.08 -12.85
CA THR A 922 -3.67 20.73 -12.10
C THR A 922 -4.16 21.12 -10.70
N VAL A 923 -5.33 21.75 -10.61
CA VAL A 923 -5.94 22.14 -9.33
C VAL A 923 -6.29 20.93 -8.49
N TYR A 924 -6.74 19.82 -9.11
CA TYR A 924 -6.93 18.56 -8.39
C TYR A 924 -5.64 18.13 -7.68
N MET A 925 -4.51 18.07 -8.39
CA MET A 925 -3.22 17.69 -7.77
C MET A 925 -2.70 18.72 -6.76
N GLN A 926 -2.92 20.02 -7.01
CA GLN A 926 -2.51 21.08 -6.08
C GLN A 926 -3.30 21.02 -4.77
N ALA A 927 -4.60 20.75 -4.84
CA ALA A 927 -5.50 20.77 -3.70
C ALA A 927 -5.71 19.40 -3.03
N LEU A 928 -5.10 18.32 -3.55
CA LEU A 928 -4.99 17.05 -2.82
C LEU A 928 -4.20 17.26 -1.52
N GLY A 929 -4.87 17.07 -0.38
CA GLY A 929 -4.30 17.31 0.93
C GLY A 929 -3.20 16.31 1.26
N ALA A 930 -2.09 16.79 1.81
CA ALA A 930 -1.13 15.89 2.45
C ALA A 930 -1.84 15.12 3.60
N PRO A 931 -1.53 13.84 3.81
CA PRO A 931 -2.06 13.11 4.95
C PRO A 931 -1.47 13.66 6.25
N ALA A 932 -2.25 13.67 7.34
CA ALA A 932 -1.71 13.92 8.67
C ALA A 932 -0.89 12.73 9.17
N ARG A 933 0.20 13.06 9.88
CA ARG A 933 0.89 12.10 10.74
C ARG A 933 -0.11 11.49 11.74
N ARG A 934 -0.07 10.17 11.91
CA ARG A 934 -1.03 9.41 12.72
C ARG A 934 -1.02 9.84 14.18
N ALA A 935 -2.10 10.49 14.59
CA ALA A 935 -2.16 11.17 15.88
C ALA A 935 -2.13 10.18 17.05
N GLU A 936 -2.54 8.93 16.86
CA GLU A 936 -2.59 7.87 17.88
C GLU A 936 -1.19 7.39 18.25
N THR A 937 -0.26 7.50 17.31
CA THR A 937 1.08 6.96 17.45
C THR A 937 2.12 8.06 17.68
N VAL A 938 1.79 9.32 17.38
CA VAL A 938 2.73 10.45 17.43
C VAL A 938 3.37 10.69 18.81
N ASN A 939 2.74 10.22 19.88
CA ASN A 939 3.24 10.34 21.26
C ASN A 939 3.68 9.01 21.85
N ASN A 940 3.55 7.90 21.11
CA ASN A 940 4.09 6.64 21.58
C ASN A 940 5.59 6.78 21.76
N ALA A 941 6.08 6.30 22.91
CA ALA A 941 7.46 6.53 23.30
C ALA A 941 8.46 5.96 22.28
N ASP A 942 8.11 4.87 21.60
CA ASP A 942 8.88 4.28 20.50
C ASP A 942 8.90 5.14 19.23
N VAL A 943 7.77 5.77 18.85
CA VAL A 943 7.70 6.71 17.72
C VAL A 943 8.49 7.99 18.01
N VAL A 944 8.41 8.52 19.23
CA VAL A 944 9.19 9.70 19.65
C VAL A 944 10.69 9.39 19.65
N ARG A 945 11.09 8.22 20.18
CA ARG A 945 12.48 7.75 20.08
C ARG A 945 12.89 7.50 18.63
N GLY A 946 12.00 6.97 17.80
CA GLY A 946 12.23 6.74 16.38
C GLY A 946 12.54 8.02 15.60
N GLU A 947 11.83 9.12 15.89
CA GLU A 947 12.10 10.44 15.32
C GLU A 947 13.48 10.97 15.76
N GLN A 948 13.89 10.72 17.00
CA GLN A 948 15.24 11.04 17.46
C GLN A 948 16.30 10.17 16.76
N VAL A 949 16.03 8.87 16.60
CA VAL A 949 16.91 7.94 15.86
C VAL A 949 17.05 8.40 14.41
N PHE A 950 15.98 8.86 13.76
CA PHE A 950 16.02 9.41 12.41
C PHE A 950 17.01 10.57 12.28
N GLY A 951 16.99 11.51 13.23
CA GLY A 951 17.97 12.60 13.28
C GLY A 951 19.39 12.11 13.59
N ASN A 952 19.54 11.24 14.59
CA ASN A 952 20.85 10.74 15.04
C ASN A 952 21.57 9.88 13.99
N LEU A 953 20.83 9.20 13.12
CA LEU A 953 21.40 8.43 12.00
C LEU A 953 21.76 9.31 10.80
N GLY A 954 21.48 10.62 10.82
CA GLY A 954 21.78 11.54 9.73
C GLY A 954 20.73 11.58 8.61
N CYS A 955 19.60 10.88 8.74
CA CYS A 955 18.56 10.86 7.70
C CYS A 955 18.00 12.26 7.41
N ALA A 956 17.92 13.11 8.44
CA ALA A 956 17.40 14.47 8.35
C ALA A 956 18.26 15.43 7.50
N GLY A 957 19.48 15.04 7.12
CA GLY A 957 20.36 15.82 6.25
C GLY A 957 19.71 16.10 4.89
N CYS A 958 19.27 15.04 4.19
CA CYS A 958 18.53 15.13 2.93
C CYS A 958 17.00 15.13 3.15
N HIS A 959 16.50 14.39 4.15
CA HIS A 959 15.07 14.34 4.46
C HIS A 959 14.67 15.41 5.49
N THR A 960 14.79 16.67 5.07
CA THR A 960 14.55 17.84 5.94
C THR A 960 13.15 17.84 6.54
N PRO A 961 12.99 17.84 7.88
CA PRO A 961 11.68 17.67 8.51
C PRO A 961 10.66 18.77 8.24
N THR A 962 11.09 19.98 7.90
CA THR A 962 10.19 21.15 7.83
C THR A 962 10.59 22.08 6.69
N LEU A 963 9.59 22.52 5.93
CA LEU A 963 9.70 23.56 4.90
C LEU A 963 8.60 24.61 5.13
N THR A 964 8.76 25.79 4.54
CA THR A 964 7.76 26.87 4.57
C THR A 964 7.31 27.22 3.16
N THR A 965 6.02 27.43 2.96
CA THR A 965 5.47 27.88 1.67
C THR A 965 5.46 29.42 1.56
N ASP A 966 5.57 29.92 0.34
CA ASP A 966 5.49 31.35 0.01
C ASP A 966 4.03 31.82 0.10
N TYR A 967 3.84 33.13 0.01
CA TYR A 967 2.57 33.83 -0.05
C TYR A 967 2.09 34.07 -1.50
N GLY A 968 2.92 33.79 -2.52
CA GLY A 968 2.60 34.08 -3.92
C GLY A 968 1.75 33.05 -4.68
N HIS A 969 1.56 31.83 -4.16
CA HIS A 969 0.90 30.73 -4.90
C HIS A 969 -0.54 31.08 -5.35
N PRO A 970 -1.04 30.73 -6.54
CA PRO A 970 -2.39 31.10 -6.99
C PRO A 970 -3.53 30.65 -6.07
N LEU A 971 -3.46 29.42 -5.56
CA LEU A 971 -4.38 28.91 -4.54
C LEU A 971 -3.96 29.43 -3.16
N ALA A 972 -4.86 30.14 -2.50
CA ALA A 972 -4.57 30.81 -1.24
C ALA A 972 -4.44 29.84 -0.06
N GLU A 973 -5.13 28.70 -0.13
CA GLU A 973 -5.01 27.61 0.81
C GLU A 973 -3.61 27.01 0.90
N LEU A 974 -2.71 27.21 -0.08
CA LEU A 974 -1.34 26.68 -0.07
C LEU A 974 -0.30 27.67 0.47
N ARG A 975 -0.71 28.91 0.77
CA ARG A 975 0.19 30.01 1.11
C ARG A 975 0.59 30.03 2.59
N GLY A 976 1.80 30.47 2.88
CA GLY A 976 2.23 30.85 4.23
C GLY A 976 2.20 29.73 5.27
N GLN A 977 2.36 28.48 4.84
CA GLN A 977 2.27 27.31 5.70
C GLN A 977 3.65 26.82 6.14
N THR A 978 3.74 26.34 7.38
CA THR A 978 4.85 25.47 7.79
C THR A 978 4.42 24.02 7.57
N ILE A 979 5.12 23.31 6.69
CA ILE A 979 4.80 21.94 6.32
C ILE A 979 5.88 20.97 6.81
N LYS A 980 5.52 19.70 7.01
CA LYS A 980 6.45 18.65 7.46
C LYS A 980 6.60 17.49 6.46
N PRO A 981 7.19 17.74 5.28
CA PRO A 981 7.24 16.75 4.22
C PRO A 981 8.43 15.79 4.32
N TYR A 982 9.43 16.06 5.17
CA TYR A 982 10.66 15.25 5.28
C TYR A 982 11.40 15.10 3.94
N THR A 983 11.67 16.23 3.31
CA THR A 983 12.37 16.34 2.02
C THR A 983 12.94 17.76 1.89
N ASP A 984 14.03 17.89 1.16
CA ASP A 984 14.58 19.17 0.69
C ASP A 984 14.34 19.39 -0.82
N LEU A 985 13.71 18.44 -1.52
CA LEU A 985 13.46 18.43 -2.96
C LEU A 985 14.73 18.50 -3.83
N LEU A 986 15.92 18.31 -3.25
CA LEU A 986 17.19 18.35 -3.96
C LEU A 986 17.56 16.99 -4.53
N LEU A 987 18.43 17.00 -5.54
CA LEU A 987 19.10 15.84 -6.07
C LEU A 987 20.27 15.46 -5.17
N HIS A 988 20.36 14.18 -4.83
CA HIS A 988 21.45 13.60 -4.04
C HIS A 988 21.97 12.32 -4.70
N ASP A 989 23.29 12.13 -4.69
CA ASP A 989 23.91 10.87 -5.11
C ASP A 989 23.55 9.75 -4.13
N LEU A 990 22.70 8.81 -4.55
CA LEU A 990 22.35 7.62 -3.74
C LEU A 990 23.18 6.39 -4.07
N GLY A 991 24.29 6.57 -4.78
CA GLY A 991 25.28 5.54 -5.10
C GLY A 991 24.92 4.64 -6.27
N GLU A 992 25.88 3.81 -6.65
CA GLU A 992 25.81 2.93 -7.83
C GLU A 992 24.65 1.93 -7.77
N GLY A 993 24.31 1.47 -6.56
CA GLY A 993 23.19 0.55 -6.35
C GLY A 993 21.86 1.11 -6.85
N LEU A 994 21.69 2.43 -6.84
CA LEU A 994 20.49 3.12 -7.32
C LEU A 994 20.72 3.89 -8.61
N ALA A 995 21.87 3.77 -9.28
CA ALA A 995 22.10 4.41 -10.56
C ALA A 995 21.07 3.97 -11.61
N ASP A 996 20.51 4.93 -12.34
CA ASP A 996 19.81 4.62 -13.59
C ASP A 996 20.80 4.59 -14.78
N ARG A 997 20.26 4.55 -16.01
CA ARG A 997 21.07 4.54 -17.24
C ARG A 997 20.53 5.53 -18.25
N LEU A 998 19.99 6.67 -17.81
CA LEU A 998 19.43 7.66 -18.73
C LEU A 998 20.48 8.53 -19.40
N THR A 999 21.71 8.57 -18.90
CA THR A 999 22.75 9.38 -19.52
C THR A 999 24.05 8.59 -19.65
N ASN A 1000 24.93 9.04 -20.54
CA ASN A 1000 26.31 8.55 -20.62
C ASN A 1000 27.18 9.09 -19.47
N ASN A 1001 26.62 9.93 -18.58
CA ASN A 1001 27.28 10.45 -17.40
C ASN A 1001 26.86 9.64 -16.16
N ALA A 1002 27.77 8.78 -15.69
CA ALA A 1002 27.52 7.92 -14.54
C ALA A 1002 27.15 8.69 -13.27
N THR A 1003 27.68 9.89 -13.06
CA THR A 1003 27.39 10.70 -11.86
C THR A 1003 25.93 11.15 -11.83
N LEU A 1004 25.41 11.70 -12.93
CA LEU A 1004 24.02 12.16 -13.04
C LEU A 1004 23.01 11.01 -12.89
N ASN A 1005 23.41 9.80 -13.27
CA ASN A 1005 22.57 8.62 -13.17
C ASN A 1005 22.33 8.20 -11.71
N ARG A 1006 23.25 8.52 -10.78
CA ARG A 1006 23.13 8.19 -9.34
C ARG A 1006 22.31 9.19 -8.52
N GLU A 1007 22.06 10.38 -9.07
CA GLU A 1007 21.34 11.45 -8.37
C GLU A 1007 19.83 11.18 -8.31
N TRP A 1008 19.21 11.34 -7.14
CA TRP A 1008 17.76 11.21 -6.98
C TRP A 1008 17.20 12.36 -6.16
N ARG A 1009 16.00 12.81 -6.53
CA ARG A 1009 15.27 13.75 -5.70
C ARG A 1009 14.81 13.05 -4.42
N THR A 1010 14.97 13.68 -3.25
CA THR A 1010 14.34 13.18 -2.02
C THR A 1010 12.81 13.26 -2.15
N PRO A 1011 12.05 12.15 -2.07
CA PRO A 1011 10.59 12.22 -2.04
C PRO A 1011 10.09 12.71 -0.67
N ALA A 1012 8.92 13.34 -0.63
CA ALA A 1012 8.25 13.62 0.64
C ALA A 1012 7.87 12.29 1.32
N LEU A 1013 8.06 12.19 2.63
CA LEU A 1013 7.79 10.97 3.41
C LEU A 1013 6.42 10.98 4.11
N TRP A 1014 5.63 12.05 3.99
CA TRP A 1014 4.25 12.02 4.49
C TRP A 1014 3.45 10.88 3.82
N GLY A 1015 2.58 10.23 4.58
CA GLY A 1015 1.78 9.11 4.08
C GLY A 1015 2.53 7.80 3.83
N LEU A 1016 3.84 7.72 4.14
CA LEU A 1016 4.64 6.52 3.91
C LEU A 1016 4.05 5.28 4.61
N GLY A 1017 3.50 5.43 5.81
CA GLY A 1017 2.85 4.33 6.51
C GLY A 1017 1.46 3.96 6.00
N LEU A 1018 0.90 4.74 5.09
CA LEU A 1018 -0.41 4.50 4.45
C LEU A 1018 -0.26 3.75 3.11
N GLU A 1019 0.93 3.75 2.51
CA GLU A 1019 1.21 3.11 1.22
C GLU A 1019 0.72 1.65 1.12
N PRO A 1020 0.89 0.77 2.14
CA PRO A 1020 0.38 -0.60 2.05
C PRO A 1020 -1.15 -0.68 1.94
N ALA A 1021 -1.86 0.20 2.65
CA ALA A 1021 -3.31 0.26 2.62
C ALA A 1021 -3.82 0.85 1.30
N VAL A 1022 -3.19 1.93 0.83
CA VAL A 1022 -3.57 2.65 -0.40
C VAL A 1022 -3.30 1.82 -1.65
N ASN A 1023 -2.10 1.24 -1.76
CA ASN A 1023 -1.67 0.56 -2.99
C ASN A 1023 -1.89 -0.96 -2.96
N GLY A 1024 -2.17 -1.55 -1.79
CA GLY A 1024 -2.12 -3.00 -1.57
C GLY A 1024 -0.69 -3.56 -1.51
N HIS A 1025 0.34 -2.70 -1.41
CA HIS A 1025 1.74 -3.11 -1.32
C HIS A 1025 2.67 -2.04 -0.72
N SER A 1026 3.86 -2.44 -0.30
CA SER A 1026 4.91 -1.58 0.28
C SER A 1026 6.15 -1.40 -0.60
N ARG A 1027 6.03 -1.53 -1.93
CA ARG A 1027 7.16 -1.34 -2.87
C ARG A 1027 7.60 0.14 -2.90
N LEU A 1028 8.88 0.38 -2.63
CA LEU A 1028 9.48 1.73 -2.53
C LEU A 1028 10.63 1.93 -3.53
N LEU A 1029 11.17 3.16 -3.54
CA LEU A 1029 12.18 3.67 -4.50
C LEU A 1029 11.63 3.88 -5.91
N HIS A 1030 12.45 4.43 -6.81
CA HIS A 1030 12.00 4.91 -8.12
C HIS A 1030 11.42 3.81 -9.02
N ASP A 1031 11.74 2.54 -8.77
CA ASP A 1031 11.36 1.39 -9.60
C ASP A 1031 10.68 0.26 -8.80
N GLY A 1032 10.33 0.49 -7.54
CA GLY A 1032 9.65 -0.50 -6.70
C GLY A 1032 10.53 -1.65 -6.20
N ARG A 1033 11.86 -1.60 -6.34
CA ARG A 1033 12.74 -2.72 -5.95
C ARG A 1033 12.74 -3.03 -4.45
N ALA A 1034 12.58 -2.01 -3.60
CA ALA A 1034 12.59 -2.18 -2.16
C ALA A 1034 11.23 -2.70 -1.69
N ARG A 1035 11.19 -3.85 -1.01
CA ARG A 1035 9.93 -4.45 -0.54
C ARG A 1035 9.30 -3.73 0.65
N ASN A 1036 10.08 -2.95 1.38
CA ASN A 1036 9.68 -2.26 2.61
C ASN A 1036 10.68 -1.14 2.94
N ILE A 1037 10.39 -0.38 4.00
CA ILE A 1037 11.21 0.75 4.46
C ILE A 1037 12.63 0.31 4.85
N ASN A 1038 12.82 -0.85 5.50
CA ASN A 1038 14.17 -1.33 5.84
C ASN A 1038 15.03 -1.53 4.59
N GLU A 1039 14.49 -2.20 3.57
CA GLU A 1039 15.20 -2.39 2.30
C GLU A 1039 15.46 -1.07 1.59
N ALA A 1040 14.52 -0.12 1.63
CA ALA A 1040 14.71 1.20 1.05
C ALA A 1040 15.92 1.90 1.69
N ILE A 1041 16.01 1.94 3.03
CA ILE A 1041 17.16 2.52 3.76
C ILE A 1041 18.45 1.79 3.37
N LEU A 1042 18.44 0.46 3.30
CA LEU A 1042 19.64 -0.33 2.98
C LEU A 1042 20.13 -0.17 1.54
N TRP A 1043 19.27 0.23 0.61
CA TRP A 1043 19.61 0.58 -0.76
C TRP A 1043 20.32 1.93 -0.90
N HIS A 1044 20.23 2.81 0.10
CA HIS A 1044 20.90 4.11 0.05
C HIS A 1044 22.42 3.93 0.12
N GLY A 1045 23.12 4.44 -0.90
CA GLY A 1045 24.57 4.58 -0.94
C GLY A 1045 24.96 6.05 -1.16
N GLY A 1046 26.11 6.30 -1.80
CA GLY A 1046 26.56 7.66 -2.13
C GLY A 1046 26.64 8.55 -0.89
N GLU A 1047 26.03 9.73 -0.95
CA GLU A 1047 25.92 10.70 0.15
C GLU A 1047 25.25 10.07 1.40
N ALA A 1048 24.31 9.15 1.21
CA ALA A 1048 23.60 8.49 2.30
C ALA A 1048 24.31 7.22 2.83
N ALA A 1049 25.52 6.89 2.36
CA ALA A 1049 26.26 5.69 2.77
C ALA A 1049 26.61 5.71 4.28
N ALA A 1050 26.88 6.88 4.85
CA ALA A 1050 27.11 7.05 6.28
C ALA A 1050 25.85 6.71 7.09
N SER A 1051 24.70 7.29 6.72
CA SER A 1051 23.40 7.02 7.35
C SER A 1051 22.98 5.56 7.24
N GLN A 1052 23.19 4.94 6.07
CA GLN A 1052 22.93 3.52 5.85
C GLN A 1052 23.83 2.62 6.71
N SER A 1053 25.11 2.97 6.86
CA SER A 1053 26.04 2.24 7.72
C SER A 1053 25.70 2.40 9.20
N ALA A 1054 25.31 3.60 9.62
CA ALA A 1054 24.82 3.87 10.97
C ALA A 1054 23.53 3.08 11.25
N TYR A 1055 22.61 2.99 10.29
CA TYR A 1055 21.41 2.16 10.41
C TYR A 1055 21.74 0.65 10.52
N ARG A 1056 22.74 0.17 9.76
CA ARG A 1056 23.24 -1.22 9.92
C ARG A 1056 23.86 -1.49 11.29
N ALA A 1057 24.48 -0.47 11.89
CA ALA A 1057 25.08 -0.51 13.21
C ALA A 1057 24.09 -0.33 14.36
N ALA A 1058 22.94 0.30 14.11
CA ALA A 1058 21.90 0.52 15.11
C ALA A 1058 21.38 -0.80 15.68
N THR A 1059 20.98 -0.82 16.95
CA THR A 1059 20.39 -2.00 17.60
C THR A 1059 19.02 -2.36 16.98
N ALA A 1060 18.58 -3.61 17.12
CA ALA A 1060 17.25 -4.03 16.66
C ALA A 1060 16.11 -3.13 17.21
N THR A 1061 16.21 -2.68 18.46
CA THR A 1061 15.24 -1.74 19.05
C THR A 1061 15.27 -0.38 18.36
N GLN A 1062 16.45 0.20 18.12
CA GLN A 1062 16.56 1.49 17.42
C GLN A 1062 16.04 1.41 15.98
N ARG A 1063 16.33 0.30 15.28
CA ARG A 1063 15.79 0.07 13.94
C ARG A 1063 14.26 -0.01 13.98
N ASN A 1064 13.69 -0.77 14.91
CA ASN A 1064 12.24 -0.89 15.06
C ASN A 1064 11.57 0.45 15.43
N ASP A 1065 12.15 1.23 16.35
CA ASP A 1065 11.66 2.55 16.73
C ASP A 1065 11.67 3.50 15.51
N LEU A 1066 12.74 3.50 14.71
CA LEU A 1066 12.82 4.26 13.45
C LEU A 1066 11.71 3.88 12.47
N ILE A 1067 11.49 2.58 12.26
CA ILE A 1067 10.44 2.10 11.35
C ILE A 1067 9.07 2.55 11.83
N LYS A 1068 8.76 2.42 13.14
CA LYS A 1068 7.49 2.91 13.69
C LYS A 1068 7.30 4.42 13.50
N PHE A 1069 8.38 5.20 13.62
CA PHE A 1069 8.34 6.62 13.31
C PHE A 1069 8.00 6.87 11.84
N LEU A 1070 8.71 6.22 10.91
CA LEU A 1070 8.48 6.38 9.47
C LEU A 1070 7.10 5.88 9.05
N GLU A 1071 6.60 4.82 9.66
CA GLU A 1071 5.22 4.38 9.47
C GLU A 1071 4.23 5.39 10.07
N SER A 1072 4.56 6.11 11.14
CA SER A 1072 3.64 7.11 11.71
C SER A 1072 3.36 8.29 10.77
N LEU A 1073 4.26 8.54 9.81
CA LEU A 1073 4.13 9.56 8.76
C LEU A 1073 3.11 9.11 7.72
#